data_AF-A0A1G4EKW2-F1
#
_entry.id   AF-A0A1G4EKW2-F1
#
_cell.length_a   1.000
_cell.length_b   1.000
_cell.length_c   1.000
_cell.angle_alpha   90.00
_cell.angle_beta   90.00
_cell.angle_gamma   90.00
#
_symmetry.space_group_name_H-M   'P 1'
#
loop_
_entity.id
_entity.type
_entity.pdbx_description
1 polymer ?
#
loop_
_entity_poly.entity_id
_entity_poly.type
_entity_poly.pdbx_seq_one_letter_code
_entity_poly.pdbx_strand_id
1 'polypeptide(L)'
;MEKLRLLTFKNIVEPLYNEKVSYIYFPIEWLEIVDIHYRTFLLTSKLKLVNERLYDMFSDILFIQHDPYVLKEDTPWIVAKEPMRQEQLDYIFQSWYEVIHDWKPNKLIDPPHLEWQYDLISNLPVLHDKKTFSKWVPALITHIFCEQPLRMENKNEEEIYFSPLRSQDVFEAMSEPIKDEETHDYFAYVYRFEYVTRGGENIPLLKVSVGIRRFYQQYNHKDIPILLGRKRSQILISTPEFELNNKKQRFIKLKVQQAEKGIKWIKRFRNLKDEYRIGGEVKLEDILQCPKEYIRGTNVRVLLPYNENIYKVQGTKIKFGIKVREKEELFNEFQLSFPYFTSLPECEKVLTDNENELLPLFAPKGLDTITLEVWSDDIIIEIEQALLDSKIVLAQNEDSSYVLNADNPVLLKIERYNIEKLLQNPYRMQYSHKNKKKLVDDVVKAVHVTAGEQNEMKLALIAMKNCDGREKINPKQIIREGFARTERISAFINLFIGQSVSKKEIINAILSLLEQKGFLKRSWNKIKLPGIIVNLSIEKMSKYDFLPIFSKINGREIVYKLYGQEEWGTIDHTLLNIGNNKVFLPQPSKRNDIGVCFKQFMSETLVEISQDAHKQNKEVYFIVDANMRKYWIEELQNESVNIKVSPEIIPNFKEDINIIRINTNSDVPNYIVRDQEYVMDETRLFVDQMGIYYSTAAYELNCNEIVQQHILEVIPFGVKSEEREEIAKMIHYMCCKSTLLSEQNIHNTHVMHMVKLIKNYTTDIDSREFKEFSDELDADVIILEKEDALILI
;
A
#
# COMPACT_ATOMS: atom_id res chain seq x y z
N MET A 1 30.92 -7.71 4.03
CA MET A 1 30.48 -6.72 3.01
C MET A 1 28.97 -6.76 3.07
N GLU A 2 28.29 -5.63 3.24
CA GLU A 2 26.83 -5.61 3.40
C GLU A 2 26.13 -6.37 2.28
N LYS A 3 25.19 -7.25 2.64
CA LYS A 3 24.38 -8.04 1.71
C LYS A 3 22.90 -7.91 2.03
N LEU A 4 22.08 -8.01 0.99
CA LEU A 4 20.62 -7.98 1.11
C LEU A 4 20.06 -9.40 0.93
N ARG A 5 19.38 -9.91 1.96
CA ARG A 5 18.64 -11.17 1.90
C ARG A 5 17.18 -10.87 1.63
N LEU A 6 16.68 -11.31 0.46
CA LEU A 6 15.26 -11.28 0.14
C LEU A 6 14.56 -12.45 0.85
N LEU A 7 13.45 -12.18 1.52
CA LEU A 7 12.70 -13.17 2.29
C LEU A 7 11.77 -13.98 1.37
N THR A 8 12.37 -14.78 0.51
CA THR A 8 11.66 -15.49 -0.56
C THR A 8 12.35 -16.79 -0.94
N PHE A 9 11.55 -17.79 -1.33
CA PHE A 9 12.01 -19.12 -1.73
C PHE A 9 11.52 -19.50 -3.14
N LYS A 10 12.34 -20.30 -3.85
CA LYS A 10 12.01 -20.99 -5.10
C LYS A 10 11.82 -22.49 -4.87
N ASN A 11 11.39 -23.21 -5.92
CA ASN A 11 11.10 -24.64 -5.92
C ASN A 11 9.96 -25.02 -4.95
N ILE A 12 8.91 -24.19 -4.94
CA ILE A 12 7.86 -24.25 -3.91
C ILE A 12 6.68 -25.18 -4.26
N VAL A 13 6.57 -25.65 -5.51
CA VAL A 13 5.42 -26.44 -5.98
C VAL A 13 5.74 -27.93 -6.03
N GLU A 14 6.80 -28.33 -6.75
CA GLU A 14 7.13 -29.75 -6.97
C GLU A 14 7.26 -30.56 -5.67
N PRO A 15 7.91 -30.05 -4.60
CA PRO A 15 7.99 -30.82 -3.35
C PRO A 15 6.64 -31.11 -2.72
N LEU A 16 5.66 -30.21 -2.91
CA LEU A 16 4.32 -30.34 -2.34
C LEU A 16 3.45 -31.37 -3.07
N TYR A 17 3.83 -31.83 -4.26
CA TYR A 17 3.07 -32.87 -4.98
C TYR A 17 3.02 -34.22 -4.25
N ASN A 18 3.96 -34.46 -3.35
CA ASN A 18 4.00 -35.66 -2.52
C ASN A 18 3.19 -35.53 -1.22
N GLU A 19 2.54 -34.39 -0.99
CA GLU A 19 1.68 -34.20 0.18
C GLU A 19 0.35 -34.94 0.01
N LYS A 20 -0.09 -35.58 1.10
CA LYS A 20 -1.40 -36.24 1.17
C LYS A 20 -2.48 -35.24 1.52
N VAL A 21 -3.58 -35.31 0.79
CA VAL A 21 -4.76 -34.46 0.99
C VAL A 21 -6.03 -35.31 0.99
N SER A 22 -7.08 -34.76 1.57
CA SER A 22 -8.42 -35.34 1.55
C SER A 22 -9.31 -34.59 0.57
N TYR A 23 -10.18 -35.30 -0.14
CA TYR A 23 -11.14 -34.67 -1.03
C TYR A 23 -12.49 -35.39 -1.08
N ILE A 24 -13.51 -34.68 -1.55
CA ILE A 24 -14.86 -35.21 -1.82
C ILE A 24 -15.31 -34.79 -3.22
N TYR A 25 -16.16 -35.61 -3.84
CA TYR A 25 -16.80 -35.30 -5.12
C TYR A 25 -18.07 -34.47 -4.95
N PHE A 26 -18.51 -33.86 -6.04
CA PHE A 26 -19.77 -33.12 -6.05
C PHE A 26 -20.97 -34.09 -5.95
N PRO A 27 -22.02 -33.78 -5.16
CA PRO A 27 -23.20 -34.63 -5.05
C PRO A 27 -23.87 -34.86 -6.41
N ILE A 28 -24.08 -36.12 -6.78
CA ILE A 28 -24.70 -36.48 -8.06
C ILE A 28 -26.13 -35.94 -8.13
N GLU A 29 -26.84 -35.94 -7.01
CA GLU A 29 -28.22 -35.46 -6.88
C GLU A 29 -28.35 -33.96 -7.18
N TRP A 30 -27.25 -33.20 -7.09
CA TRP A 30 -27.25 -31.77 -7.35
C TRP A 30 -26.92 -31.42 -8.79
N LEU A 31 -26.42 -32.37 -9.59
CA LEU A 31 -26.04 -32.13 -11.00
C LEU A 31 -27.24 -31.67 -11.84
N GLU A 32 -28.41 -32.28 -11.67
CA GLU A 32 -29.63 -31.90 -12.41
C GLU A 32 -30.08 -30.46 -12.09
N ILE A 33 -29.83 -30.00 -10.86
CA ILE A 33 -30.25 -28.69 -10.37
C ILE A 33 -29.36 -27.58 -10.95
N VAL A 34 -28.06 -27.87 -11.04
CA VAL A 34 -27.08 -27.01 -11.69
C VAL A 34 -27.40 -26.84 -13.18
N ASP A 35 -28.00 -27.85 -13.82
CA ASP A 35 -28.38 -27.82 -15.25
C ASP A 35 -29.62 -26.99 -15.56
N ILE A 36 -30.54 -26.89 -14.59
CA ILE A 36 -31.74 -26.07 -14.72
C ILE A 36 -31.42 -24.56 -14.65
N HIS A 37 -30.23 -24.18 -14.15
CA HIS A 37 -29.83 -22.78 -14.07
C HIS A 37 -29.57 -22.16 -15.45
N TYR A 38 -30.58 -21.46 -15.97
CA TYR A 38 -30.61 -20.78 -17.29
C TYR A 38 -29.46 -19.77 -17.55
N ARG A 39 -28.66 -19.43 -16.52
CA ARG A 39 -27.52 -18.50 -16.62
C ARG A 39 -26.30 -19.04 -15.88
N THR A 40 -25.65 -20.07 -16.44
CA THR A 40 -24.47 -20.73 -15.85
C THR A 40 -23.38 -19.75 -15.42
N PHE A 41 -23.08 -18.71 -16.22
CA PHE A 41 -22.11 -17.66 -15.85
C PHE A 41 -22.48 -16.90 -14.55
N LEU A 42 -23.77 -16.63 -14.33
CA LEU A 42 -24.24 -15.97 -13.11
C LEU A 42 -24.07 -16.89 -11.90
N LEU A 43 -24.35 -18.19 -12.07
CA LEU A 43 -24.16 -19.19 -11.04
C LEU A 43 -22.67 -19.33 -10.67
N THR A 44 -21.78 -19.48 -11.66
CA THR A 44 -20.31 -19.51 -11.43
C THR A 44 -19.84 -18.29 -10.65
N SER A 45 -20.33 -17.09 -10.99
CA SER A 45 -19.98 -15.87 -10.26
C SER A 45 -20.49 -15.85 -8.83
N LYS A 46 -21.69 -16.39 -8.55
CA LYS A 46 -22.24 -16.48 -7.19
C LYS A 46 -21.49 -17.52 -6.35
N LEU A 47 -21.22 -18.70 -6.91
CA LEU A 47 -20.47 -19.77 -6.25
C LEU A 47 -19.03 -19.34 -5.95
N LYS A 48 -18.39 -18.59 -6.84
CA LYS A 48 -17.09 -17.98 -6.57
C LYS A 48 -17.10 -17.11 -5.30
N LEU A 49 -18.12 -16.28 -5.11
CA LEU A 49 -18.28 -15.44 -3.91
C LEU A 49 -18.56 -16.25 -2.64
N VAL A 50 -19.24 -17.40 -2.77
CA VAL A 50 -19.42 -18.37 -1.68
C VAL A 50 -18.07 -18.98 -1.31
N ASN A 51 -17.30 -19.46 -2.28
CA ASN A 51 -15.98 -20.05 -2.04
C ASN A 51 -15.02 -19.06 -1.37
N GLU A 52 -15.00 -17.80 -1.83
CA GLU A 52 -14.25 -16.73 -1.15
C GLU A 52 -14.68 -16.56 0.32
N ARG A 53 -15.93 -16.84 0.68
CA ARG A 53 -16.40 -16.87 2.09
C ARG A 53 -15.87 -18.08 2.83
N LEU A 54 -16.00 -19.25 2.21
CA LEU A 54 -15.61 -20.52 2.82
C LEU A 54 -14.11 -20.56 3.08
N TYR A 55 -13.30 -20.01 2.18
CA TYR A 55 -11.87 -19.84 2.39
C TYR A 55 -11.52 -18.89 3.55
N ASP A 56 -12.27 -17.78 3.74
CA ASP A 56 -12.10 -16.91 4.92
C ASP A 56 -12.42 -17.64 6.24
N MET A 57 -13.27 -18.67 6.17
CA MET A 57 -13.83 -19.38 7.32
C MET A 57 -13.01 -20.60 7.72
N PHE A 58 -12.67 -21.43 6.74
CA PHE A 58 -12.06 -22.72 6.93
C PHE A 58 -10.68 -22.69 6.28
N SER A 59 -9.67 -22.39 7.10
CA SER A 59 -8.28 -22.34 6.64
C SER A 59 -7.85 -23.70 6.06
N ASP A 60 -8.37 -24.81 6.59
CA ASP A 60 -8.11 -26.22 6.17
C ASP A 60 -8.42 -26.50 4.69
N ILE A 61 -9.27 -25.69 4.06
CA ILE A 61 -9.66 -25.88 2.65
C ILE A 61 -8.57 -25.33 1.72
N LEU A 62 -8.03 -26.22 0.90
CA LEU A 62 -7.03 -25.91 -0.13
C LEU A 62 -7.69 -25.46 -1.44
N PHE A 63 -8.76 -26.14 -1.84
CA PHE A 63 -9.44 -25.88 -3.10
C PHE A 63 -10.94 -26.24 -3.04
N ILE A 64 -11.75 -25.46 -3.75
CA ILE A 64 -13.17 -25.72 -4.00
C ILE A 64 -13.44 -25.42 -5.48
N GLN A 65 -13.84 -26.45 -6.23
CA GLN A 65 -14.33 -26.31 -7.60
C GLN A 65 -15.65 -25.54 -7.59
N HIS A 66 -15.80 -24.54 -8.44
CA HIS A 66 -17.03 -23.74 -8.57
C HIS A 66 -17.52 -23.59 -10.00
N ASP A 67 -16.79 -24.13 -10.97
CA ASP A 67 -17.24 -24.13 -12.34
C ASP A 67 -18.27 -25.27 -12.55
N PRO A 68 -19.55 -24.94 -12.80
CA PRO A 68 -20.58 -25.92 -13.10
C PRO A 68 -20.24 -26.88 -14.23
N TYR A 69 -19.43 -26.45 -15.22
CA TYR A 69 -19.06 -27.30 -16.34
C TYR A 69 -18.07 -28.40 -15.92
N VAL A 70 -17.15 -28.07 -15.00
CA VAL A 70 -16.11 -28.99 -14.53
C VAL A 70 -16.63 -29.94 -13.44
N LEU A 71 -17.62 -29.51 -12.64
CA LEU A 71 -18.25 -30.35 -11.62
C LEU A 71 -18.91 -31.62 -12.17
N LYS A 72 -19.20 -31.65 -13.49
CA LYS A 72 -19.77 -32.82 -14.18
C LYS A 72 -18.74 -33.89 -14.56
N GLU A 73 -17.47 -33.54 -14.58
CA GLU A 73 -16.41 -34.38 -15.14
C GLU A 73 -15.77 -35.33 -14.11
N ASP A 74 -16.51 -35.74 -13.08
CA ASP A 74 -16.04 -36.57 -11.96
C ASP A 74 -14.74 -36.03 -11.33
N THR A 75 -14.68 -34.71 -11.17
CA THR A 75 -13.52 -34.02 -10.59
C THR A 75 -13.73 -33.73 -9.10
N PRO A 76 -12.66 -33.74 -8.29
CA PRO A 76 -12.74 -33.37 -6.88
C PRO A 76 -13.42 -32.00 -6.70
N TRP A 77 -14.45 -31.96 -5.86
CA TRP A 77 -15.18 -30.73 -5.57
C TRP A 77 -14.48 -29.93 -4.49
N ILE A 78 -14.25 -30.52 -3.32
CA ILE A 78 -13.57 -29.88 -2.19
C ILE A 78 -12.32 -30.67 -1.88
N VAL A 79 -11.19 -29.98 -1.77
CA VAL A 79 -9.90 -30.54 -1.35
C VAL A 79 -9.43 -29.79 -0.10
N ALA A 80 -9.09 -30.55 0.93
CA ALA A 80 -8.62 -30.06 2.22
C ALA A 80 -7.37 -30.83 2.68
N LYS A 81 -6.57 -30.23 3.58
CA LYS A 81 -5.42 -30.94 4.16
C LYS A 81 -5.84 -32.18 4.94
N GLU A 82 -6.94 -32.06 5.69
CA GLU A 82 -7.55 -33.13 6.47
C GLU A 82 -9.08 -33.13 6.27
N PRO A 83 -9.76 -34.26 6.55
CA PRO A 83 -11.21 -34.32 6.49
C PRO A 83 -11.85 -33.28 7.41
N MET A 84 -12.73 -32.46 6.85
CA MET A 84 -13.51 -31.52 7.66
C MET A 84 -14.57 -32.25 8.47
N ARG A 85 -14.94 -31.67 9.61
CA ARG A 85 -16.01 -32.18 10.47
C ARG A 85 -17.36 -32.07 9.78
N GLN A 86 -18.30 -32.92 10.19
CA GLN A 86 -19.64 -32.93 9.62
C GLN A 86 -20.35 -31.57 9.76
N GLU A 87 -20.21 -30.86 10.88
CA GLU A 87 -20.89 -29.56 11.04
C GLU A 87 -20.36 -28.49 10.06
N GLN A 88 -19.07 -28.55 9.73
CA GLN A 88 -18.46 -27.65 8.75
C GLN A 88 -18.93 -28.01 7.33
N LEU A 89 -19.02 -29.31 7.02
CA LEU A 89 -19.53 -29.80 5.74
C LEU A 89 -21.00 -29.46 5.52
N ASP A 90 -21.86 -29.71 6.52
CA ASP A 90 -23.29 -29.39 6.46
C ASP A 90 -23.51 -27.91 6.16
N TYR A 91 -22.68 -27.05 6.74
CA TYR A 91 -22.71 -25.63 6.47
C TYR A 91 -22.29 -25.27 5.04
N ILE A 92 -21.22 -25.89 4.54
CA ILE A 92 -20.78 -25.72 3.16
C ILE A 92 -21.90 -26.15 2.20
N PHE A 93 -22.51 -27.31 2.47
CA PHE A 93 -23.63 -27.84 1.69
C PHE A 93 -24.81 -26.87 1.71
N GLN A 94 -25.25 -26.42 2.88
CA GLN A 94 -26.34 -25.44 2.98
C GLN A 94 -26.02 -24.14 2.23
N SER A 95 -24.81 -23.60 2.38
CA SER A 95 -24.39 -22.35 1.72
C SER A 95 -24.38 -22.47 0.19
N TRP A 96 -23.94 -23.62 -0.32
CA TRP A 96 -23.96 -23.93 -1.74
C TRP A 96 -25.37 -24.17 -2.26
N TYR A 97 -26.16 -24.95 -1.53
CA TYR A 97 -27.54 -25.28 -1.87
C TYR A 97 -28.41 -24.02 -2.01
N GLU A 98 -28.26 -23.04 -1.11
CA GLU A 98 -28.96 -21.75 -1.18
C GLU A 98 -28.65 -20.96 -2.46
N VAL A 99 -27.42 -21.05 -2.96
CA VAL A 99 -27.02 -20.34 -4.18
C VAL A 99 -27.46 -21.09 -5.43
N ILE A 100 -27.39 -22.42 -5.40
CA ILE A 100 -27.89 -23.28 -6.48
C ILE A 100 -29.43 -23.24 -6.55
N HIS A 101 -30.14 -22.96 -5.46
CA HIS A 101 -31.59 -22.82 -5.40
C HIS A 101 -32.02 -21.37 -5.23
N ASP A 102 -31.72 -20.53 -6.22
CA ASP A 102 -31.99 -19.08 -6.23
C ASP A 102 -33.51 -18.71 -6.15
N TRP A 103 -34.41 -19.70 -6.24
CA TRP A 103 -35.87 -19.54 -6.28
C TRP A 103 -36.48 -19.91 -4.92
N LYS A 104 -36.24 -19.04 -3.93
CA LYS A 104 -36.59 -19.13 -2.50
C LYS A 104 -35.91 -20.28 -1.72
N PRO A 105 -35.34 -19.98 -0.54
CA PRO A 105 -34.61 -20.97 0.24
C PRO A 105 -35.57 -22.00 0.83
N ASN A 106 -35.30 -23.27 0.56
CA ASN A 106 -35.65 -24.36 1.46
C ASN A 106 -34.38 -24.69 2.25
N LYS A 107 -34.49 -24.89 3.56
CA LYS A 107 -33.40 -25.51 4.33
C LYS A 107 -33.10 -26.87 3.69
N LEU A 108 -31.82 -27.21 3.54
CA LEU A 108 -31.40 -28.56 3.19
C LEU A 108 -31.92 -29.48 4.30
N ILE A 109 -32.90 -30.32 3.97
CA ILE A 109 -33.58 -31.19 4.95
C ILE A 109 -32.65 -32.37 5.27
N ASP A 110 -32.09 -32.98 4.23
CA ASP A 110 -31.14 -34.10 4.32
C ASP A 110 -29.86 -33.74 3.54
N PRO A 111 -28.73 -33.49 4.22
CA PRO A 111 -27.47 -33.25 3.54
C PRO A 111 -26.97 -34.51 2.82
N PRO A 112 -26.29 -34.36 1.67
CA PRO A 112 -25.72 -35.50 0.96
C PRO A 112 -24.68 -36.21 1.83
N HIS A 113 -24.74 -37.54 1.87
CA HIS A 113 -23.72 -38.36 2.53
C HIS A 113 -22.55 -38.56 1.58
N LEU A 114 -21.47 -37.82 1.79
CA LEU A 114 -20.24 -37.91 1.00
C LEU A 114 -19.13 -38.56 1.83
N GLU A 115 -18.38 -39.46 1.22
CA GLU A 115 -17.21 -40.08 1.83
C GLU A 115 -15.93 -39.35 1.40
N TRP A 116 -15.08 -39.04 2.38
CA TRP A 116 -13.75 -38.49 2.13
C TRP A 116 -12.84 -39.53 1.47
N GLN A 117 -12.24 -39.14 0.37
CA GLN A 117 -11.16 -39.85 -0.30
C GLN A 117 -9.81 -39.24 0.05
N TYR A 118 -8.73 -39.98 -0.18
CA TYR A 118 -7.37 -39.57 0.15
C TYR A 118 -6.45 -39.89 -1.02
N ASP A 119 -5.65 -38.91 -1.43
CA ASP A 119 -4.63 -39.12 -2.45
C ASP A 119 -3.49 -38.11 -2.30
N LEU A 120 -2.45 -38.27 -3.11
CA LEU A 120 -1.37 -37.31 -3.29
C LEU A 120 -1.82 -36.16 -4.18
N ILE A 121 -1.29 -34.97 -3.96
CA ILE A 121 -1.54 -33.81 -4.84
C ILE A 121 -1.11 -34.11 -6.28
N SER A 122 -0.06 -34.92 -6.49
CA SER A 122 0.38 -35.37 -7.82
C SER A 122 -0.73 -36.07 -8.62
N ASN A 123 -1.72 -36.66 -7.94
CA ASN A 123 -2.79 -37.43 -8.56
C ASN A 123 -4.08 -36.62 -8.74
N LEU A 124 -4.06 -35.32 -8.40
CA LEU A 124 -5.21 -34.41 -8.50
C LEU A 124 -4.96 -33.32 -9.55
N PRO A 125 -5.27 -33.57 -10.84
CA PRO A 125 -5.02 -32.62 -11.94
C PRO A 125 -5.67 -31.24 -11.73
N VAL A 126 -6.77 -31.19 -10.98
CA VAL A 126 -7.48 -29.95 -10.64
C VAL A 126 -6.61 -28.94 -9.88
N LEU A 127 -5.56 -29.41 -9.19
CA LEU A 127 -4.60 -28.58 -8.46
C LEU A 127 -3.39 -28.19 -9.30
N HIS A 128 -3.26 -28.65 -10.55
CA HIS A 128 -2.07 -28.45 -11.38
C HIS A 128 -2.16 -27.20 -12.27
N ASP A 129 -3.32 -26.54 -12.33
CA ASP A 129 -3.45 -25.23 -13.01
C ASP A 129 -2.68 -24.16 -12.23
N LYS A 130 -1.81 -23.41 -12.93
CA LYS A 130 -1.05 -22.27 -12.37
C LYS A 130 -1.94 -21.26 -11.66
N LYS A 131 -3.19 -21.07 -12.12
CA LYS A 131 -4.16 -20.17 -11.47
C LYS A 131 -4.61 -20.65 -10.09
N THR A 132 -4.45 -21.93 -9.80
CA THR A 132 -4.81 -22.53 -8.50
C THR A 132 -3.65 -22.52 -7.52
N PHE A 133 -2.40 -22.49 -8.01
CA PHE A 133 -1.20 -22.46 -7.15
C PHE A 133 -1.23 -21.29 -6.16
N SER A 134 -1.70 -20.12 -6.60
CA SER A 134 -1.79 -18.95 -5.72
C SER A 134 -2.74 -19.11 -4.54
N LYS A 135 -3.61 -20.12 -4.58
CA LYS A 135 -4.58 -20.41 -3.53
C LYS A 135 -4.15 -21.56 -2.65
N TRP A 136 -3.79 -22.71 -3.23
CA TRP A 136 -3.55 -23.91 -2.45
C TRP A 136 -2.11 -24.01 -1.93
N VAL A 137 -1.10 -23.48 -2.66
CA VAL A 137 0.31 -23.61 -2.24
C VAL A 137 0.56 -22.87 -0.91
N PRO A 138 0.21 -21.57 -0.77
CA PRO A 138 0.37 -20.88 0.51
C PRO A 138 -0.52 -21.46 1.60
N ALA A 139 -1.74 -21.91 1.28
CA ALA A 139 -2.63 -22.54 2.25
C ALA A 139 -1.98 -23.81 2.85
N LEU A 140 -1.48 -24.69 1.99
CA LEU A 140 -0.86 -25.94 2.41
C LEU A 140 0.41 -25.70 3.24
N ILE A 141 1.27 -24.78 2.79
CA ILE A 141 2.47 -24.37 3.54
C ILE A 141 2.08 -23.84 4.93
N THR A 142 1.02 -23.02 5.02
CA THR A 142 0.53 -22.48 6.29
C THR A 142 0.13 -23.61 7.25
N HIS A 143 -0.59 -24.62 6.75
CA HIS A 143 -0.96 -25.79 7.55
C HIS A 143 0.23 -26.59 8.02
N ILE A 144 1.08 -27.03 7.08
CA ILE A 144 2.28 -27.82 7.40
C ILE A 144 3.14 -27.09 8.44
N PHE A 145 3.31 -25.77 8.28
CA PHE A 145 4.06 -24.96 9.23
C PHE A 145 3.45 -24.93 10.64
N CYS A 146 2.12 -24.96 10.77
CA CYS A 146 1.42 -24.93 12.05
C CYS A 146 1.33 -26.30 12.75
N GLU A 147 1.75 -27.39 12.09
CA GLU A 147 1.71 -28.75 12.66
C GLU A 147 2.66 -28.86 13.86
N GLN A 148 3.86 -28.28 13.77
CA GLN A 148 4.90 -28.33 14.81
C GLN A 148 5.12 -26.97 15.48
N PRO A 149 5.41 -26.92 16.79
CA PRO A 149 5.84 -25.69 17.44
C PRO A 149 7.25 -25.27 16.99
N LEU A 150 7.52 -23.98 17.05
CA LEU A 150 8.87 -23.43 16.89
C LEU A 150 9.58 -23.32 18.24
N ARG A 151 10.91 -23.43 18.22
CA ARG A 151 11.78 -23.18 19.37
C ARG A 151 12.72 -22.02 19.04
N MET A 152 12.67 -20.96 19.83
CA MET A 152 13.58 -19.81 19.69
C MET A 152 14.70 -19.92 20.73
N GLU A 153 15.94 -19.70 20.31
CA GLU A 153 17.14 -19.81 21.15
C GLU A 153 17.13 -18.78 22.29
N ASN A 154 16.56 -17.60 22.05
CA ASN A 154 16.54 -16.48 23.01
C ASN A 154 15.40 -16.53 24.04
N LYS A 155 14.47 -17.48 23.92
CA LYS A 155 13.36 -17.68 24.86
C LYS A 155 13.48 -19.07 25.47
N ASN A 156 14.22 -19.17 26.57
CA ASN A 156 14.46 -20.43 27.28
C ASN A 156 13.15 -21.23 27.44
N GLU A 157 13.09 -22.39 26.76
CA GLU A 157 12.12 -23.49 26.92
C GLU A 157 10.66 -23.32 26.42
N GLU A 158 10.24 -22.18 25.85
CA GLU A 158 8.85 -22.04 25.37
C GLU A 158 8.67 -22.44 23.88
N GLU A 159 8.03 -23.59 23.67
CA GLU A 159 7.49 -23.98 22.36
C GLU A 159 6.40 -23.00 21.90
N ILE A 160 6.65 -22.31 20.78
CA ILE A 160 5.69 -21.35 20.21
C ILE A 160 4.80 -22.09 19.22
N TYR A 161 3.50 -22.20 19.56
CA TYR A 161 2.50 -22.79 18.69
C TYR A 161 1.87 -21.73 17.78
N PHE A 162 1.65 -22.12 16.52
CA PHE A 162 1.01 -21.29 15.50
C PHE A 162 -0.32 -21.90 15.06
N SER A 163 -1.26 -21.02 14.68
CA SER A 163 -2.56 -21.37 14.14
C SER A 163 -2.76 -20.75 12.76
N PRO A 164 -3.32 -21.50 11.80
CA PRO A 164 -3.54 -21.02 10.44
C PRO A 164 -4.71 -20.02 10.41
N LEU A 165 -4.46 -18.88 9.78
CA LEU A 165 -5.43 -17.81 9.54
C LEU A 165 -5.49 -17.53 8.04
N ARG A 166 -6.70 -17.35 7.52
CA ARG A 166 -6.91 -16.98 6.13
C ARG A 166 -7.85 -15.79 6.03
N SER A 167 -7.51 -14.84 5.15
CA SER A 167 -8.46 -13.83 4.70
C SER A 167 -8.20 -13.52 3.24
N GLN A 168 -9.18 -13.81 2.39
CA GLN A 168 -9.10 -13.70 0.93
C GLN A 168 -7.91 -14.53 0.41
N ASP A 169 -6.97 -13.87 -0.26
CA ASP A 169 -5.74 -14.47 -0.78
C ASP A 169 -4.53 -14.26 0.16
N VAL A 170 -4.78 -13.87 1.42
CA VAL A 170 -3.74 -13.71 2.45
C VAL A 170 -3.77 -14.90 3.40
N PHE A 171 -2.63 -15.58 3.49
CA PHE A 171 -2.43 -16.78 4.29
C PHE A 171 -1.44 -16.48 5.40
N GLU A 172 -1.82 -16.74 6.65
CA GLU A 172 -1.01 -16.40 7.81
C GLU A 172 -0.92 -17.55 8.79
N ALA A 173 0.23 -17.71 9.42
CA ALA A 173 0.38 -18.48 10.65
C ALA A 173 0.60 -17.48 11.78
N MET A 174 -0.33 -17.43 12.74
CA MET A 174 -0.25 -16.52 13.89
C MET A 174 0.01 -17.33 15.16
N SER A 175 0.98 -16.89 15.97
CA SER A 175 1.23 -17.49 17.27
C SER A 175 0.09 -17.21 18.25
N GLU A 176 0.02 -17.98 19.32
CA GLU A 176 -0.73 -17.55 20.51
C GLU A 176 -0.23 -16.17 21.00
N PRO A 177 -1.09 -15.32 21.58
CA PRO A 177 -0.65 -14.05 22.17
C PRO A 177 0.37 -14.24 23.29
N ILE A 178 1.59 -13.77 23.04
CA ILE A 178 2.73 -13.75 23.95
C ILE A 178 2.69 -12.46 24.76
N LYS A 179 3.00 -12.55 26.05
CA LYS A 179 3.15 -11.37 26.92
C LYS A 179 4.60 -10.90 26.87
N ASP A 180 4.81 -9.68 26.41
CA ASP A 180 6.11 -9.01 26.44
C ASP A 180 6.60 -8.81 27.88
N GLU A 181 7.84 -9.18 28.17
CA GLU A 181 8.37 -9.15 29.53
C GLU A 181 8.56 -7.72 30.04
N GLU A 182 9.08 -6.82 29.19
CA GLU A 182 9.41 -5.44 29.55
C GLU A 182 8.15 -4.56 29.65
N THR A 183 7.30 -4.60 28.62
CA THR A 183 6.12 -3.72 28.51
C THR A 183 4.87 -4.32 29.15
N HIS A 184 4.87 -5.64 29.39
CA HIS A 184 3.69 -6.42 29.80
C HIS A 184 2.52 -6.39 28.80
N ASP A 185 2.79 -5.93 27.57
CA ASP A 185 1.83 -5.89 26.48
C ASP A 185 1.74 -7.23 25.74
N TYR A 186 0.57 -7.55 25.21
CA TYR A 186 0.35 -8.76 24.42
C TYR A 186 0.60 -8.54 22.93
N PHE A 187 1.26 -9.50 22.31
CA PHE A 187 1.53 -9.53 20.87
C PHE A 187 1.54 -10.96 20.32
N ALA A 188 1.49 -11.14 19.01
CA ALA A 188 1.68 -12.43 18.36
C ALA A 188 2.70 -12.32 17.23
N TYR A 189 3.57 -13.33 17.07
CA TYR A 189 4.35 -13.47 15.84
C TYR A 189 3.43 -13.91 14.71
N VAL A 190 3.65 -13.37 13.52
CA VAL A 190 2.86 -13.69 12.34
C VAL A 190 3.79 -13.92 11.16
N TYR A 191 3.65 -15.10 10.56
CA TYR A 191 4.14 -15.37 9.21
C TYR A 191 3.00 -15.11 8.23
N ARG A 192 3.30 -14.45 7.12
CA ARG A 192 2.41 -14.32 5.97
C ARG A 192 3.06 -14.97 4.76
N PHE A 193 2.32 -15.83 4.10
CA PHE A 193 2.75 -16.61 2.96
C PHE A 193 2.01 -16.16 1.71
N GLU A 194 2.74 -15.76 0.69
CA GLU A 194 2.18 -15.28 -0.56
C GLU A 194 2.86 -16.00 -1.72
N TYR A 195 2.06 -16.62 -2.59
CA TYR A 195 2.54 -17.10 -3.88
C TYR A 195 2.68 -15.90 -4.81
N VAL A 196 3.89 -15.65 -5.28
CA VAL A 196 4.20 -14.55 -6.17
C VAL A 196 4.97 -15.07 -7.36
N THR A 197 4.85 -14.38 -8.49
CA THR A 197 5.76 -14.57 -9.63
C THR A 197 6.63 -13.34 -9.74
N ARG A 198 7.91 -13.54 -10.05
CA ARG A 198 8.86 -12.43 -10.20
C ARG A 198 8.97 -12.02 -11.66
N GLY A 199 8.94 -10.72 -11.92
CA GLY A 199 9.19 -10.20 -13.27
C GLY A 199 10.64 -10.47 -13.69
N GLY A 200 10.84 -10.88 -14.94
CA GLY A 200 12.16 -11.12 -15.52
C GLY A 200 12.56 -12.60 -15.54
N GLU A 201 12.04 -13.43 -14.62
CA GLU A 201 12.37 -14.86 -14.52
C GLU A 201 11.14 -15.79 -14.59
N ASN A 202 9.90 -15.28 -14.50
CA ASN A 202 8.64 -16.05 -14.56
C ASN A 202 8.67 -17.39 -13.77
N ILE A 203 9.28 -17.36 -12.59
CA ILE A 203 9.33 -18.51 -11.67
C ILE A 203 8.33 -18.32 -10.53
N PRO A 204 7.69 -19.42 -10.06
CA PRO A 204 6.88 -19.41 -8.85
C PRO A 204 7.77 -19.22 -7.63
N LEU A 205 7.41 -18.25 -6.79
CA LEU A 205 8.12 -17.92 -5.57
C LEU A 205 7.16 -17.89 -4.38
N LEU A 206 7.68 -18.25 -3.21
CA LEU A 206 7.00 -18.05 -1.94
C LEU A 206 7.61 -16.84 -1.25
N LYS A 207 6.87 -15.73 -1.22
CA LYS A 207 7.21 -14.59 -0.37
C LYS A 207 6.78 -14.92 1.06
N VAL A 208 7.73 -14.77 2.00
CA VAL A 208 7.50 -14.98 3.42
C VAL A 208 7.71 -13.65 4.14
N SER A 209 6.63 -13.10 4.70
CA SER A 209 6.69 -11.88 5.51
C SER A 209 6.58 -12.26 6.98
N VAL A 210 7.55 -11.83 7.78
CA VAL A 210 7.60 -12.11 9.23
C VAL A 210 7.47 -10.79 9.97
N GLY A 211 6.55 -10.71 10.92
CA GLY A 211 6.35 -9.53 11.76
C GLY A 211 5.59 -9.85 13.04
N ILE A 212 5.21 -8.78 13.75
CA ILE A 212 4.44 -8.85 14.98
C ILE A 212 3.04 -8.25 14.75
N ARG A 213 2.03 -8.83 15.37
CA ARG A 213 0.68 -8.27 15.49
C ARG A 213 0.42 -7.88 16.93
N ARG A 214 0.11 -6.61 17.17
CA ARG A 214 -0.25 -6.07 18.50
C ARG A 214 -1.76 -6.00 18.68
N PHE A 215 -2.21 -5.92 19.93
CA PHE A 215 -3.63 -5.87 20.27
C PHE A 215 -3.94 -4.68 21.19
N TYR A 216 -5.15 -4.13 21.09
CA TYR A 216 -5.63 -3.19 22.09
C TYR A 216 -5.77 -3.87 23.45
N GLN A 217 -5.31 -3.21 24.52
CA GLN A 217 -5.28 -3.78 25.87
C GLN A 217 -5.80 -2.85 26.97
N GLN A 218 -5.76 -1.53 26.78
CA GLN A 218 -6.18 -0.57 27.79
C GLN A 218 -7.40 0.23 27.34
N TYR A 219 -8.20 0.65 28.33
CA TYR A 219 -9.36 1.53 28.19
C TYR A 219 -8.97 2.93 28.65
N ASN A 220 -8.88 3.90 27.73
CA ASN A 220 -8.42 5.24 28.10
C ASN A 220 -9.49 6.36 28.03
N HIS A 221 -10.78 6.10 27.77
CA HIS A 221 -11.80 7.16 27.92
C HIS A 221 -13.26 6.67 27.98
N LYS A 222 -14.13 7.41 28.70
CA LYS A 222 -15.59 7.18 28.82
C LYS A 222 -16.35 7.27 27.49
N ASP A 223 -15.78 7.94 26.50
CA ASP A 223 -16.26 7.98 25.13
C ASP A 223 -15.43 7.00 24.30
N ILE A 224 -15.93 5.78 24.09
CA ILE A 224 -15.30 4.80 23.20
C ILE A 224 -14.97 5.49 21.86
N PRO A 225 -13.79 5.23 21.24
CA PRO A 225 -13.51 5.67 19.88
C PRO A 225 -14.52 5.01 18.95
N ILE A 226 -15.54 5.77 18.56
CA ILE A 226 -16.33 5.55 17.35
C ILE A 226 -15.30 5.13 16.28
N LEU A 227 -15.44 3.93 15.70
CA LEU A 227 -14.67 3.54 14.51
C LEU A 227 -14.70 4.74 13.60
N LEU A 228 -13.53 5.25 13.19
CA LEU A 228 -13.48 6.45 12.36
C LEU A 228 -14.49 6.29 11.22
N GLY A 229 -15.46 7.21 11.15
CA GLY A 229 -16.70 6.97 10.42
C GLY A 229 -16.43 6.44 9.02
N ARG A 230 -17.12 5.35 8.64
CA ARG A 230 -16.94 4.62 7.37
C ARG A 230 -15.70 3.70 7.28
N LYS A 231 -15.07 3.33 8.40
CA LYS A 231 -14.07 2.24 8.44
C LYS A 231 -14.68 0.94 8.99
N ARG A 232 -14.09 -0.18 8.58
CA ARG A 232 -14.39 -1.53 9.07
C ARG A 232 -13.20 -1.99 9.91
N SER A 233 -13.47 -2.72 10.99
CA SER A 233 -12.42 -3.30 11.83
C SER A 233 -12.44 -4.81 11.78
N GLN A 234 -11.26 -5.42 11.94
CA GLN A 234 -11.08 -6.86 12.07
C GLN A 234 -11.06 -7.24 13.56
N ILE A 235 -11.69 -8.37 13.88
CA ILE A 235 -11.67 -8.98 15.21
C ILE A 235 -11.28 -10.45 15.03
N LEU A 236 -10.32 -10.92 15.84
CA LEU A 236 -9.95 -12.33 15.90
C LEU A 236 -10.68 -12.97 17.08
N ILE A 237 -11.34 -14.09 16.86
CA ILE A 237 -12.06 -14.81 17.92
C ILE A 237 -11.59 -16.25 17.95
N SER A 238 -11.24 -16.75 19.14
CA SER A 238 -10.93 -18.15 19.32
C SER A 238 -12.20 -18.98 19.13
N THR A 239 -12.13 -20.06 18.37
CA THR A 239 -13.22 -21.02 18.31
C THR A 239 -13.14 -21.95 19.52
N PRO A 240 -14.24 -22.21 20.26
CA PRO A 240 -14.24 -23.18 21.34
C PRO A 240 -13.76 -24.53 20.78
N GLU A 241 -12.77 -25.13 21.45
CA GLU A 241 -11.90 -26.16 20.89
C GLU A 241 -12.68 -27.27 20.16
N PHE A 242 -12.28 -27.45 18.90
CA PHE A 242 -12.60 -28.62 18.11
C PHE A 242 -11.50 -29.70 18.26
N GLU A 243 -10.50 -29.68 19.16
CA GLU A 243 -9.66 -30.90 19.37
C GLU A 243 -9.18 -31.12 20.81
N LEU A 244 -8.95 -32.40 21.14
CA LEU A 244 -8.70 -33.01 22.45
C LEU A 244 -7.38 -32.62 23.14
N ASN A 245 -6.55 -31.74 22.55
CA ASN A 245 -5.25 -31.33 23.08
C ASN A 245 -5.28 -29.85 23.46
N ASN A 246 -5.42 -29.58 24.77
CA ASN A 246 -5.58 -28.28 25.45
C ASN A 246 -4.48 -27.21 25.20
N LYS A 247 -3.69 -27.27 24.12
CA LYS A 247 -2.53 -26.39 23.88
C LYS A 247 -2.63 -25.50 22.63
N LYS A 248 -3.53 -25.77 21.67
CA LYS A 248 -3.61 -25.00 20.41
C LYS A 248 -5.00 -24.40 20.22
N GLN A 249 -5.15 -23.07 20.34
CA GLN A 249 -6.41 -22.40 20.02
C GLN A 249 -6.43 -21.92 18.57
N ARG A 250 -7.49 -22.25 17.85
CA ARG A 250 -7.73 -21.74 16.49
C ARG A 250 -8.47 -20.41 16.57
N PHE A 251 -8.07 -19.46 15.74
CA PHE A 251 -8.71 -18.16 15.61
C PHE A 251 -9.39 -18.01 14.26
N ILE A 252 -10.47 -17.25 14.20
CA ILE A 252 -11.13 -16.85 12.95
C ILE A 252 -11.14 -15.32 12.80
N LYS A 253 -11.05 -14.84 11.56
CA LYS A 253 -11.12 -13.40 11.24
C LYS A 253 -12.56 -12.98 10.96
N LEU A 254 -13.17 -12.22 11.87
CA LEU A 254 -14.47 -11.58 11.66
C LEU A 254 -14.32 -10.07 11.48
N LYS A 255 -15.35 -9.41 10.93
CA LYS A 255 -15.34 -7.95 10.71
C LYS A 255 -16.55 -7.24 11.31
N VAL A 256 -16.29 -6.08 11.92
CA VAL A 256 -17.28 -5.16 12.48
C VAL A 256 -17.25 -3.82 11.76
N GLN A 257 -18.33 -3.05 11.92
CA GLN A 257 -18.49 -1.72 11.37
C GLN A 257 -19.24 -0.79 12.34
N GLN A 258 -19.10 0.51 12.13
CA GLN A 258 -19.82 1.52 12.91
C GLN A 258 -21.34 1.39 12.71
N ALA A 259 -22.09 1.61 13.80
CA ALA A 259 -23.53 1.74 13.83
C ALA A 259 -23.95 3.10 14.44
N GLU A 260 -25.24 3.44 14.37
CA GLU A 260 -25.79 4.67 14.99
C GLU A 260 -25.61 4.69 16.51
N LYS A 261 -25.63 3.50 17.14
CA LYS A 261 -25.33 3.28 18.55
C LYS A 261 -24.28 2.18 18.64
N GLY A 262 -23.00 2.53 18.84
CA GLY A 262 -21.91 1.57 18.99
C GLY A 262 -21.42 0.91 17.70
N ILE A 263 -21.04 -0.36 17.79
CA ILE A 263 -20.48 -1.16 16.69
C ILE A 263 -21.35 -2.39 16.42
N LYS A 264 -21.35 -2.88 15.18
CA LYS A 264 -22.10 -4.09 14.79
C LYS A 264 -21.31 -4.96 13.83
N TRP A 265 -21.63 -6.25 13.84
CA TRP A 265 -21.19 -7.18 12.80
C TRP A 265 -21.64 -6.73 11.41
N ILE A 266 -20.72 -6.79 10.45
CA ILE A 266 -21.05 -6.63 9.03
C ILE A 266 -22.04 -7.73 8.62
N LYS A 267 -22.96 -7.43 7.71
CA LYS A 267 -24.06 -8.33 7.32
C LYS A 267 -23.60 -9.78 7.03
N ARG A 268 -22.49 -9.96 6.30
CA ARG A 268 -21.92 -11.28 5.95
C ARG A 268 -21.50 -12.09 7.19
N PHE A 269 -20.98 -11.43 8.24
CA PHE A 269 -20.45 -12.09 9.44
C PHE A 269 -21.49 -12.29 10.57
N ARG A 270 -22.70 -11.76 10.41
CA ARG A 270 -23.78 -11.91 11.41
C ARG A 270 -24.22 -13.36 11.59
N ASN A 271 -24.34 -14.10 10.50
CA ASN A 271 -24.72 -15.51 10.55
C ASN A 271 -23.51 -16.37 10.96
N LEU A 272 -22.32 -15.99 10.47
CA LEU A 272 -21.06 -16.69 10.75
C LEU A 272 -20.78 -16.80 12.25
N LYS A 273 -20.96 -15.72 13.02
CA LYS A 273 -20.70 -15.77 14.47
C LYS A 273 -21.58 -16.81 15.18
N ASP A 274 -22.81 -17.04 14.70
CA ASP A 274 -23.73 -17.99 15.32
C ASP A 274 -23.35 -19.42 14.94
N GLU A 275 -22.85 -19.64 13.72
CA GLU A 275 -22.32 -20.93 13.23
C GLU A 275 -21.10 -21.39 14.02
N TYR A 276 -20.21 -20.47 14.39
CA TYR A 276 -19.07 -20.76 15.28
C TYR A 276 -19.44 -20.86 16.76
N ARG A 277 -20.74 -20.81 17.10
CA ARG A 277 -21.25 -20.78 18.49
C ARG A 277 -20.72 -19.61 19.32
N ILE A 278 -20.32 -18.51 18.67
CA ILE A 278 -19.85 -17.28 19.32
C ILE A 278 -21.05 -16.41 19.76
N GLY A 279 -22.23 -16.64 19.17
CA GLY A 279 -23.46 -15.89 19.45
C GLY A 279 -23.90 -15.95 20.92
N GLY A 280 -23.98 -14.78 21.57
CA GLY A 280 -24.44 -14.64 22.95
C GLY A 280 -23.33 -14.57 24.00
N GLU A 281 -22.16 -15.16 23.72
CA GLU A 281 -20.99 -15.14 24.61
C GLU A 281 -20.17 -13.86 24.49
N VAL A 282 -20.21 -13.22 23.33
CA VAL A 282 -19.37 -12.04 23.02
C VAL A 282 -20.23 -10.81 22.75
N LYS A 283 -20.17 -9.83 23.65
CA LYS A 283 -20.78 -8.51 23.47
C LYS A 283 -19.75 -7.53 22.92
N LEU A 284 -20.02 -6.98 21.74
CA LEU A 284 -19.10 -6.10 21.03
C LEU A 284 -18.75 -4.84 21.82
N GLU A 285 -19.72 -4.29 22.56
CA GLU A 285 -19.49 -3.13 23.44
C GLU A 285 -18.53 -3.48 24.58
N ASP A 286 -18.66 -4.68 25.17
CA ASP A 286 -17.87 -5.12 26.31
C ASP A 286 -16.41 -5.42 25.91
N ILE A 287 -16.18 -6.00 24.72
CA ILE A 287 -14.82 -6.22 24.19
C ILE A 287 -14.04 -4.91 24.12
N LEU A 288 -14.69 -3.83 23.66
CA LEU A 288 -14.05 -2.53 23.54
C LEU A 288 -13.80 -1.87 24.90
N GLN A 289 -14.60 -2.20 25.91
CA GLN A 289 -14.42 -1.69 27.27
C GLN A 289 -13.29 -2.42 28.01
N CYS A 290 -13.18 -3.74 27.84
CA CYS A 290 -12.24 -4.57 28.59
C CYS A 290 -11.42 -5.52 27.68
N PRO A 291 -10.70 -5.03 26.65
CA PRO A 291 -10.09 -5.91 25.64
C PRO A 291 -9.04 -6.87 26.23
N LYS A 292 -8.30 -6.46 27.27
CA LYS A 292 -7.30 -7.30 27.96
C LYS A 292 -7.89 -8.50 28.68
N GLU A 293 -9.12 -8.41 29.17
CA GLU A 293 -9.81 -9.54 29.80
C GLU A 293 -10.14 -10.61 28.77
N TYR A 294 -10.58 -10.20 27.58
CA TYR A 294 -10.84 -11.09 26.46
C TYR A 294 -9.57 -11.69 25.84
N ILE A 295 -8.42 -11.04 25.95
CA ILE A 295 -7.13 -11.67 25.56
C ILE A 295 -6.77 -12.82 26.53
N ARG A 296 -7.21 -12.76 27.79
CA ARG A 296 -6.93 -13.77 28.84
C ARG A 296 -8.07 -14.77 29.07
N GLY A 297 -9.19 -14.63 28.36
CA GLY A 297 -10.39 -15.43 28.57
C GLY A 297 -10.12 -16.93 28.41
N THR A 298 -10.70 -17.75 29.29
CA THR A 298 -10.52 -19.22 29.27
C THR A 298 -11.50 -19.93 28.34
N ASN A 299 -12.65 -19.33 28.03
CA ASN A 299 -13.71 -19.94 27.21
C ASN A 299 -13.69 -19.41 25.77
N VAL A 300 -13.72 -18.09 25.62
CA VAL A 300 -13.60 -17.41 24.32
C VAL A 300 -12.62 -16.26 24.48
N ARG A 301 -11.54 -16.31 23.70
CA ARG A 301 -10.60 -15.21 23.55
C ARG A 301 -10.98 -14.35 22.37
N VAL A 302 -10.91 -13.05 22.58
CA VAL A 302 -11.12 -12.07 21.52
C VAL A 302 -9.91 -11.17 21.47
N LEU A 303 -9.28 -11.10 20.30
CA LEU A 303 -8.16 -10.23 20.04
C LEU A 303 -8.61 -9.12 19.09
N LEU A 304 -8.31 -7.88 19.48
CA LEU A 304 -8.58 -6.70 18.68
C LEU A 304 -7.25 -6.17 18.12
N PRO A 305 -6.89 -6.50 16.86
CA PRO A 305 -5.68 -6.00 16.24
C PRO A 305 -5.59 -4.47 16.36
N TYR A 306 -4.43 -4.01 16.78
CA TYR A 306 -4.17 -2.59 16.94
C TYR A 306 -4.09 -1.90 15.58
N ASN A 307 -4.77 -0.76 15.41
CA ASN A 307 -4.70 0.06 14.20
C ASN A 307 -5.14 1.51 14.47
N GLU A 308 -4.18 2.44 14.50
CA GLU A 308 -4.44 3.88 14.74
C GLU A 308 -5.28 4.53 13.63
N ASN A 309 -5.24 3.97 12.41
CA ASN A 309 -6.08 4.43 11.31
C ASN A 309 -7.54 4.00 11.49
N ILE A 310 -7.89 3.06 12.36
CA ILE A 310 -9.28 2.62 12.56
C ILE A 310 -9.86 3.20 13.83
N TYR A 311 -9.08 3.20 14.90
CA TYR A 311 -9.50 3.68 16.21
C TYR A 311 -8.72 4.93 16.59
N LYS A 312 -9.43 6.02 16.92
CA LYS A 312 -8.81 7.24 17.44
C LYS A 312 -8.65 7.13 18.97
N VAL A 313 -7.66 6.37 19.42
CA VAL A 313 -7.34 6.25 20.85
C VAL A 313 -6.16 7.16 21.19
N GLN A 314 -6.42 8.27 21.90
CA GLN A 314 -5.35 9.12 22.41
C GLN A 314 -4.63 8.41 23.58
N GLY A 315 -3.29 8.48 23.58
CA GLY A 315 -2.47 7.99 24.71
C GLY A 315 -2.17 6.50 24.72
N THR A 316 -2.56 5.72 23.69
CA THR A 316 -2.20 4.29 23.55
C THR A 316 -1.26 4.06 22.38
N LYS A 317 -0.13 4.78 22.33
CA LYS A 317 0.92 4.45 21.36
C LYS A 317 1.59 3.15 21.82
N ILE A 318 1.29 2.05 21.13
CA ILE A 318 2.00 0.77 21.34
C ILE A 318 3.30 0.87 20.53
N LYS A 319 4.45 0.47 21.11
CA LYS A 319 5.70 0.40 20.34
C LYS A 319 5.54 -0.62 19.20
N PHE A 320 5.82 -0.18 17.98
CA PHE A 320 5.70 -0.99 16.76
C PHE A 320 7.00 -1.70 16.42
N GLY A 321 6.88 -2.77 15.63
CA GLY A 321 8.01 -3.42 14.97
C GLY A 321 8.57 -4.65 15.66
N ILE A 322 9.32 -5.41 14.87
CA ILE A 322 10.05 -6.63 15.27
C ILE A 322 11.55 -6.33 15.29
N LYS A 323 12.30 -6.94 16.23
CA LYS A 323 13.77 -6.82 16.22
C LYS A 323 14.35 -7.54 15.01
N VAL A 324 15.48 -7.06 14.50
CA VAL A 324 16.12 -7.61 13.29
C VAL A 324 16.58 -9.05 13.52
N ARG A 325 17.23 -9.29 14.68
CA ARG A 325 17.67 -10.63 15.08
C ARG A 325 16.50 -11.60 15.21
N GLU A 326 15.41 -11.18 15.86
CA GLU A 326 14.19 -12.00 15.97
C GLU A 326 13.60 -12.32 14.58
N LYS A 327 13.56 -11.33 13.68
CA LYS A 327 13.05 -11.51 12.31
C LYS A 327 13.91 -12.50 11.51
N GLU A 328 15.23 -12.44 11.68
CA GLU A 328 16.16 -13.37 11.04
C GLU A 328 16.05 -14.79 11.60
N GLU A 329 15.96 -14.94 12.92
CA GLU A 329 15.78 -16.22 13.62
C GLU A 329 14.49 -16.91 13.14
N LEU A 330 13.37 -16.21 13.17
CA LEU A 330 12.08 -16.72 12.67
C LEU A 330 12.13 -17.12 11.19
N PHE A 331 12.80 -16.33 10.34
CA PHE A 331 12.95 -16.69 8.93
C PHE A 331 13.81 -17.96 8.73
N ASN A 332 14.84 -18.15 9.55
CA ASN A 332 15.67 -19.37 9.53
C ASN A 332 14.88 -20.59 10.02
N GLU A 333 14.07 -20.45 11.08
CA GLU A 333 13.16 -21.51 11.54
C GLU A 333 12.20 -21.96 10.45
N PHE A 334 11.62 -21.02 9.68
CA PHE A 334 10.82 -21.37 8.51
C PHE A 334 11.62 -22.19 7.47
N GLN A 335 12.86 -21.79 7.18
CA GLN A 335 13.72 -22.51 6.24
C GLN A 335 14.03 -23.94 6.73
N LEU A 336 14.17 -24.15 8.04
CA LEU A 336 14.35 -25.49 8.62
C LEU A 336 13.10 -26.36 8.49
N SER A 337 11.91 -25.78 8.64
CA SER A 337 10.64 -26.47 8.44
C SER A 337 10.41 -26.91 6.97
N PHE A 338 11.05 -26.22 6.01
CA PHE A 338 10.91 -26.50 4.58
C PHE A 338 12.28 -26.62 3.88
N PRO A 339 13.08 -27.67 4.18
CA PRO A 339 14.46 -27.79 3.70
C PRO A 339 14.58 -27.96 2.18
N TYR A 340 13.49 -28.39 1.53
CA TYR A 340 13.40 -28.54 0.07
C TYR A 340 13.16 -27.22 -0.67
N PHE A 341 12.74 -26.16 0.03
CA PHE A 341 12.65 -24.83 -0.53
C PHE A 341 14.04 -24.18 -0.60
N THR A 342 14.37 -23.58 -1.74
CA THR A 342 15.67 -22.93 -1.92
C THR A 342 15.50 -21.42 -1.76
N SER A 343 16.20 -20.82 -0.80
CA SER A 343 16.22 -19.36 -0.67
C SER A 343 16.85 -18.70 -1.90
N LEU A 344 16.40 -17.50 -2.27
CA LEU A 344 17.11 -16.72 -3.29
C LEU A 344 18.52 -16.37 -2.80
N PRO A 345 19.52 -16.38 -3.69
CA PRO A 345 20.86 -15.91 -3.35
C PRO A 345 20.82 -14.47 -2.84
N GLU A 346 21.71 -14.14 -1.91
CA GLU A 346 21.84 -12.77 -1.40
C GLU A 346 22.25 -11.81 -2.51
N CYS A 347 21.72 -10.59 -2.46
CA CYS A 347 22.04 -9.53 -3.39
C CYS A 347 23.28 -8.77 -2.92
N GLU A 348 24.15 -8.43 -3.86
CA GLU A 348 25.39 -7.70 -3.61
C GLU A 348 25.13 -6.20 -3.59
N LYS A 349 25.84 -5.47 -2.72
CA LYS A 349 25.73 -4.01 -2.62
C LYS A 349 26.34 -3.34 -3.85
N VAL A 350 25.60 -2.41 -4.43
CA VAL A 350 26.06 -1.52 -5.51
C VAL A 350 26.59 -0.23 -4.88
N LEU A 351 27.73 0.26 -5.37
CA LEU A 351 28.30 1.52 -4.90
C LEU A 351 27.46 2.69 -5.44
N THR A 352 26.93 3.50 -4.52
CA THR A 352 26.14 4.71 -4.82
C THR A 352 26.83 5.95 -4.26
N ASP A 353 26.67 7.09 -4.93
CA ASP A 353 27.05 8.39 -4.38
C ASP A 353 25.98 8.81 -3.35
N ASN A 354 26.40 8.97 -2.09
CA ASN A 354 25.51 9.32 -0.98
C ASN A 354 25.38 10.84 -0.77
N GLU A 355 26.03 11.66 -1.60
CA GLU A 355 25.91 13.12 -1.50
C GLU A 355 24.46 13.59 -1.72
N ASN A 356 23.89 14.25 -0.71
CA ASN A 356 22.49 14.67 -0.70
C ASN A 356 22.32 16.17 -0.41
N GLU A 357 23.18 17.00 -1.01
CA GLU A 357 23.21 18.43 -0.75
C GLU A 357 21.90 19.12 -1.16
N LEU A 358 21.30 19.87 -0.24
CA LEU A 358 20.08 20.64 -0.50
C LEU A 358 20.36 21.91 -1.32
N LEU A 359 21.39 22.66 -0.91
CA LEU A 359 21.62 24.05 -1.31
C LEU A 359 22.96 24.23 -2.05
N PRO A 360 23.09 25.24 -2.93
CA PRO A 360 22.02 26.12 -3.42
C PRO A 360 20.95 25.37 -4.23
N LEU A 361 19.69 25.82 -4.15
CA LEU A 361 18.59 25.32 -4.99
C LEU A 361 18.82 25.68 -6.46
N PHE A 362 18.33 24.85 -7.39
CA PHE A 362 18.23 25.25 -8.80
C PHE A 362 16.90 25.97 -9.04
N ALA A 363 16.98 27.24 -9.42
CA ALA A 363 15.80 28.03 -9.74
C ALA A 363 15.28 27.74 -11.16
N PRO A 364 13.96 27.84 -11.39
CA PRO A 364 13.40 27.88 -12.74
C PRO A 364 14.05 28.99 -13.59
N LYS A 365 14.23 28.73 -14.89
CA LYS A 365 14.84 29.70 -15.81
C LYS A 365 14.02 31.00 -15.87
N GLY A 366 14.71 32.14 -15.74
CA GLY A 366 14.09 33.48 -15.87
C GLY A 366 13.24 33.90 -14.66
N LEU A 367 13.36 33.22 -13.51
CA LEU A 367 12.63 33.57 -12.31
C LEU A 367 13.45 34.50 -11.40
N ASP A 368 13.06 35.77 -11.33
CA ASP A 368 13.78 36.78 -10.52
C ASP A 368 13.10 37.04 -9.17
N THR A 369 11.79 36.86 -9.07
CA THR A 369 11.01 37.15 -7.85
C THR A 369 9.87 36.15 -7.68
N ILE A 370 9.61 35.78 -6.42
CA ILE A 370 8.44 35.02 -5.99
C ILE A 370 7.78 35.71 -4.80
N THR A 371 6.46 35.57 -4.70
CA THR A 371 5.69 36.04 -3.54
C THR A 371 5.13 34.84 -2.79
N LEU A 372 5.32 34.84 -1.47
CA LEU A 372 4.71 33.91 -0.53
C LEU A 372 3.67 34.65 0.32
N GLU A 373 2.40 34.36 0.09
CA GLU A 373 1.29 34.82 0.89
C GLU A 373 1.14 33.93 2.14
N VAL A 374 1.27 34.51 3.32
CA VAL A 374 1.04 33.84 4.60
C VAL A 374 -0.37 34.15 5.08
N TRP A 375 -1.22 33.12 5.10
CA TRP A 375 -2.60 33.18 5.56
C TRP A 375 -2.68 32.62 6.98
N SER A 376 -2.48 33.49 7.97
CA SER A 376 -2.50 33.15 9.39
C SER A 376 -2.64 34.39 10.26
N ASP A 377 -3.22 34.23 11.45
CA ASP A 377 -3.29 35.27 12.47
C ASP A 377 -2.14 35.15 13.51
N ASP A 378 -1.46 33.99 13.62
CA ASP A 378 -0.69 33.63 14.82
C ASP A 378 0.75 33.12 14.60
N ILE A 379 1.17 32.72 13.38
CA ILE A 379 2.47 32.00 13.18
C ILE A 379 3.53 32.74 12.35
N ILE A 380 3.38 34.05 12.15
CA ILE A 380 4.20 34.83 11.21
C ILE A 380 5.66 34.93 11.68
N ILE A 381 5.88 35.23 12.96
CA ILE A 381 7.22 35.42 13.54
C ILE A 381 8.00 34.11 13.46
N GLU A 382 7.33 32.99 13.72
CA GLU A 382 7.89 31.64 13.61
C GLU A 382 8.32 31.32 12.18
N ILE A 383 7.60 31.80 11.16
CA ILE A 383 7.96 31.61 9.75
C ILE A 383 9.21 32.40 9.39
N GLU A 384 9.27 33.68 9.73
CA GLU A 384 10.42 34.53 9.43
C GLU A 384 11.69 34.01 10.14
N GLN A 385 11.55 33.64 11.42
CA GLN A 385 12.64 33.04 12.19
C GLN A 385 13.07 31.69 11.58
N ALA A 386 12.12 30.84 11.20
CA ALA A 386 12.42 29.56 10.57
C ALA A 386 13.25 29.75 9.29
N LEU A 387 12.86 30.70 8.43
CA LEU A 387 13.55 31.01 7.17
C LEU A 387 14.98 31.46 7.39
N LEU A 388 15.21 32.44 8.26
CA LEU A 388 16.54 32.97 8.58
C LEU A 388 17.46 31.86 9.13
N ASP A 389 16.93 31.00 9.99
CA ASP A 389 17.71 29.93 10.61
C ASP A 389 17.85 28.67 9.72
N SER A 390 17.26 28.63 8.52
CA SER A 390 17.23 27.42 7.65
C SER A 390 18.33 27.34 6.61
N LYS A 391 19.11 28.42 6.42
CA LYS A 391 20.06 28.62 5.31
C LYS A 391 19.43 28.63 3.90
N ILE A 392 18.11 28.44 3.78
CA ILE A 392 17.36 28.57 2.52
C ILE A 392 17.36 30.02 2.06
N VAL A 393 17.50 30.97 2.99
CA VAL A 393 17.70 32.39 2.73
C VAL A 393 19.15 32.77 3.02
N LEU A 394 19.76 33.57 2.14
CA LEU A 394 21.13 34.09 2.29
C LEU A 394 21.17 35.42 3.06
N ALA A 395 20.21 36.31 2.77
CA ALA A 395 20.15 37.65 3.34
C ALA A 395 18.72 38.18 3.33
N GLN A 396 18.44 39.12 4.22
CA GLN A 396 17.24 39.95 4.20
C GLN A 396 17.61 41.31 3.58
N ASN A 397 16.88 41.72 2.53
CA ASN A 397 17.15 42.98 1.82
C ASN A 397 16.33 44.14 2.40
N GLU A 398 15.05 43.89 2.74
CA GLU A 398 14.08 44.88 3.24
C GLU A 398 13.13 44.21 4.25
N ASP A 399 12.23 44.99 4.87
CA ASP A 399 11.16 44.46 5.73
C ASP A 399 10.27 43.52 4.89
N SER A 400 10.35 42.21 5.13
CA SER A 400 9.63 41.12 4.41
C SER A 400 10.17 40.71 3.03
N SER A 401 11.44 41.01 2.71
CA SER A 401 12.08 40.63 1.44
C SER A 401 13.40 39.88 1.65
N TYR A 402 13.51 38.68 1.09
CA TYR A 402 14.56 37.71 1.38
C TYR A 402 15.22 37.18 0.11
N VAL A 403 16.54 36.99 0.10
CA VAL A 403 17.26 36.40 -1.05
C VAL A 403 17.38 34.89 -0.83
N LEU A 404 16.81 34.10 -1.74
CA LEU A 404 16.93 32.65 -1.69
C LEU A 404 18.36 32.19 -1.99
N ASN A 405 18.79 31.14 -1.29
CA ASN A 405 20.00 30.40 -1.56
C ASN A 405 19.79 29.47 -2.77
N ALA A 406 19.84 30.07 -3.95
CA ALA A 406 19.70 29.40 -5.23
C ALA A 406 20.89 29.69 -6.15
N ASP A 407 21.00 28.93 -7.25
CA ASP A 407 22.05 29.09 -8.26
C ASP A 407 21.99 30.43 -8.99
N ASN A 408 20.81 31.06 -8.98
CA ASN A 408 20.58 32.44 -9.41
C ASN A 408 19.88 33.20 -8.27
N PRO A 409 20.11 34.52 -8.11
CA PRO A 409 19.49 35.30 -7.03
C PRO A 409 17.99 35.46 -7.27
N VAL A 410 17.17 34.76 -6.47
CA VAL A 410 15.71 34.89 -6.50
C VAL A 410 15.23 35.63 -5.25
N LEU A 411 14.44 36.68 -5.45
CA LEU A 411 13.84 37.45 -4.35
C LEU A 411 12.53 36.81 -3.89
N LEU A 412 12.47 36.41 -2.62
CA LEU A 412 11.25 35.95 -1.93
C LEU A 412 10.62 37.12 -1.16
N LYS A 413 9.45 37.56 -1.60
CA LYS A 413 8.63 38.57 -0.91
C LYS A 413 7.55 37.89 -0.07
N ILE A 414 7.40 38.28 1.19
CA ILE A 414 6.36 37.75 2.07
C ILE A 414 5.22 38.76 2.19
N GLU A 415 4.01 38.33 1.86
CA GLU A 415 2.77 39.09 2.01
C GLU A 415 1.88 38.44 3.07
N ARG A 416 1.10 39.25 3.80
CA ARG A 416 0.40 38.81 5.02
C ARG A 416 -1.10 39.01 4.87
N TYR A 417 -1.88 37.96 5.14
CA TYR A 417 -3.33 38.00 5.08
C TYR A 417 -3.99 37.31 6.28
N ASN A 418 -5.06 37.93 6.77
CA ASN A 418 -5.89 37.37 7.83
C ASN A 418 -6.75 36.22 7.29
N ILE A 419 -6.85 35.13 8.05
CA ILE A 419 -7.51 33.89 7.62
C ILE A 419 -8.99 33.80 8.04
N GLU A 420 -9.48 34.69 8.92
CA GLU A 420 -10.83 34.59 9.51
C GLU A 420 -11.93 34.50 8.46
N LYS A 421 -11.90 35.38 7.44
CA LYS A 421 -12.90 35.39 6.36
C LYS A 421 -12.92 34.09 5.55
N LEU A 422 -11.78 33.41 5.46
CA LEU A 422 -11.62 32.12 4.78
C LEU A 422 -12.22 30.96 5.60
N LEU A 423 -12.08 31.03 6.93
CA LEU A 423 -12.49 29.96 7.86
C LEU A 423 -13.97 30.02 8.29
N GLN A 424 -14.69 31.13 8.06
CA GLN A 424 -16.12 31.25 8.43
C GLN A 424 -17.05 30.25 7.70
N ASN A 425 -16.65 29.74 6.53
CA ASN A 425 -17.46 28.81 5.72
C ASN A 425 -17.18 27.30 5.93
N PRO A 426 -15.94 26.81 6.14
CA PRO A 426 -15.68 25.38 6.27
C PRO A 426 -16.16 24.69 7.56
N TYR A 427 -16.29 25.39 8.70
CA TYR A 427 -16.69 24.76 9.96
C TYR A 427 -18.21 24.49 10.10
N ARG A 428 -19.04 24.85 9.10
CA ARG A 428 -20.48 24.51 9.02
C ARG A 428 -20.80 23.32 8.10
N MET A 429 -19.79 22.61 7.58
CA MET A 429 -19.94 21.60 6.52
C MET A 429 -20.50 20.24 6.99
N GLN A 430 -21.75 20.20 7.48
CA GLN A 430 -22.52 18.93 7.58
C GLN A 430 -23.14 18.48 6.24
N TYR A 431 -22.96 19.25 5.16
CA TYR A 431 -23.78 19.13 3.95
C TYR A 431 -23.10 18.42 2.76
N SER A 432 -23.95 17.78 1.95
CA SER A 432 -23.67 16.91 0.80
C SER A 432 -22.83 17.53 -0.32
N HIS A 433 -22.23 16.68 -1.18
CA HIS A 433 -21.56 17.04 -2.44
C HIS A 433 -22.30 18.09 -3.30
N LYS A 434 -23.63 18.22 -3.19
CA LYS A 434 -24.45 19.22 -3.89
C LYS A 434 -23.98 20.67 -3.67
N ASN A 435 -23.34 20.99 -2.54
CA ASN A 435 -22.93 22.36 -2.21
C ASN A 435 -21.44 22.65 -2.49
N LYS A 436 -20.68 21.67 -3.01
CA LYS A 436 -19.23 21.78 -3.22
C LYS A 436 -18.84 23.00 -4.05
N LYS A 437 -19.45 23.15 -5.23
CA LYS A 437 -19.16 24.28 -6.14
C LYS A 437 -19.36 25.62 -5.45
N LYS A 438 -20.46 25.78 -4.72
CA LYS A 438 -20.76 26.99 -3.94
C LYS A 438 -19.66 27.27 -2.91
N LEU A 439 -19.18 26.25 -2.20
CA LEU A 439 -18.14 26.40 -1.18
C LEU A 439 -16.80 26.83 -1.79
N VAL A 440 -16.43 26.28 -2.94
CA VAL A 440 -15.23 26.71 -3.69
C VAL A 440 -15.40 28.16 -4.16
N ASP A 441 -16.56 28.51 -4.72
CA ASP A 441 -16.86 29.87 -5.18
C ASP A 441 -16.85 30.88 -4.01
N ASP A 442 -17.27 30.46 -2.82
CA ASP A 442 -17.22 31.29 -1.60
C ASP A 442 -15.78 31.50 -1.12
N VAL A 443 -14.89 30.50 -1.23
CA VAL A 443 -13.45 30.66 -1.00
C VAL A 443 -12.85 31.65 -2.01
N VAL A 444 -13.15 31.49 -3.30
CA VAL A 444 -12.68 32.39 -4.37
C VAL A 444 -13.07 33.84 -4.07
N LYS A 445 -14.33 34.09 -3.66
CA LYS A 445 -14.77 35.44 -3.25
C LYS A 445 -14.01 35.95 -2.03
N ALA A 446 -13.80 35.11 -1.02
CA ALA A 446 -13.08 35.51 0.19
C ALA A 446 -11.62 35.88 -0.11
N VAL A 447 -10.95 35.13 -1.00
CA VAL A 447 -9.59 35.42 -1.46
C VAL A 447 -9.56 36.76 -2.19
N HIS A 448 -10.44 36.97 -3.18
CA HIS A 448 -10.51 38.24 -3.92
C HIS A 448 -10.79 39.45 -3.03
N VAL A 449 -11.68 39.31 -2.04
CA VAL A 449 -11.98 40.40 -1.08
C VAL A 449 -10.79 40.74 -0.18
N THR A 450 -9.90 39.78 0.08
CA THR A 450 -8.81 39.94 1.06
C THR A 450 -7.48 40.27 0.39
N ALA A 451 -7.16 39.63 -0.73
CA ALA A 451 -5.89 39.73 -1.45
C ALA A 451 -6.01 40.32 -2.88
N GLY A 452 -7.23 40.68 -3.31
CA GLY A 452 -7.49 41.24 -4.65
C GLY A 452 -7.51 40.20 -5.77
N GLU A 453 -7.94 40.64 -6.96
CA GLU A 453 -7.71 39.93 -8.23
C GLU A 453 -6.24 40.05 -8.62
N GLN A 454 -5.64 38.94 -9.05
CA GLN A 454 -4.22 38.87 -9.37
C GLN A 454 -4.03 38.28 -10.77
N ASN A 455 -3.06 38.83 -11.50
CA ASN A 455 -2.68 38.36 -12.84
C ASN A 455 -1.42 37.49 -12.83
N GLU A 456 -0.78 37.36 -11.67
CA GLU A 456 0.47 36.61 -11.50
C GLU A 456 0.28 35.48 -10.51
N MET A 457 1.00 34.38 -10.74
CA MET A 457 0.98 33.23 -9.86
C MET A 457 1.68 33.53 -8.52
N LYS A 458 1.05 33.11 -7.42
CA LYS A 458 1.55 33.30 -6.05
C LYS A 458 1.61 31.97 -5.28
N LEU A 459 2.53 31.88 -4.32
CA LEU A 459 2.58 30.76 -3.37
C LEU A 459 1.80 31.15 -2.12
N ALA A 460 1.01 30.23 -1.56
CA ALA A 460 0.18 30.48 -0.38
C ALA A 460 0.46 29.44 0.72
N LEU A 461 0.85 29.92 1.89
CA LEU A 461 1.03 29.11 3.10
C LEU A 461 -0.14 29.36 4.05
N ILE A 462 -0.94 28.33 4.29
CA ILE A 462 -2.22 28.45 5.00
C ILE A 462 -2.13 27.72 6.34
N ALA A 463 -2.25 28.46 7.44
CA ALA A 463 -2.22 27.89 8.78
C ALA A 463 -3.66 27.70 9.29
N MET A 464 -4.06 26.45 9.59
CA MET A 464 -5.42 26.18 10.05
C MET A 464 -5.50 25.07 11.09
N LYS A 465 -6.51 25.14 11.96
CA LYS A 465 -6.79 24.09 12.95
C LYS A 465 -7.23 22.80 12.25
N ASN A 466 -6.79 21.66 12.81
CA ASN A 466 -7.21 20.36 12.31
C ASN A 466 -8.71 20.14 12.54
N CYS A 467 -9.38 19.62 11.51
CA CYS A 467 -10.78 19.25 11.58
C CYS A 467 -10.96 17.92 12.32
N ASP A 468 -12.11 17.67 12.94
CA ASP A 468 -12.31 16.50 13.81
C ASP A 468 -12.50 15.18 13.02
N GLY A 469 -12.58 15.26 11.69
CA GLY A 469 -12.67 14.15 10.75
C GLY A 469 -14.12 13.73 10.43
N ARG A 470 -15.12 14.48 10.92
CA ARG A 470 -16.55 14.21 10.64
C ARG A 470 -17.01 14.78 9.30
N GLU A 471 -16.16 15.53 8.60
CA GLU A 471 -16.49 16.20 7.34
C GLU A 471 -16.73 15.19 6.20
N LYS A 472 -17.70 15.48 5.33
CA LYS A 472 -17.92 14.68 4.13
C LYS A 472 -16.88 14.95 3.05
N ILE A 473 -16.26 16.13 3.06
CA ILE A 473 -15.22 16.58 2.11
C ILE A 473 -14.12 17.21 2.94
N ASN A 474 -12.86 16.93 2.62
CA ASN A 474 -11.71 17.53 3.30
C ASN A 474 -11.68 19.06 3.06
N PRO A 475 -11.79 19.90 4.10
CA PRO A 475 -11.78 21.36 3.93
C PRO A 475 -10.53 21.91 3.24
N LYS A 476 -9.37 21.28 3.44
CA LYS A 476 -8.12 21.66 2.75
C LYS A 476 -8.22 21.52 1.24
N GLN A 477 -8.98 20.55 0.73
CA GLN A 477 -9.17 20.38 -0.71
C GLN A 477 -10.05 21.48 -1.29
N ILE A 478 -11.12 21.87 -0.58
CA ILE A 478 -12.00 22.99 -1.00
C ILE A 478 -11.21 24.30 -1.05
N ILE A 479 -10.43 24.56 0.01
CA ILE A 479 -9.58 25.75 0.08
C ILE A 479 -8.55 25.73 -1.05
N ARG A 480 -7.84 24.61 -1.24
CA ARG A 480 -6.83 24.48 -2.29
C ARG A 480 -7.38 24.71 -3.70
N GLU A 481 -8.54 24.14 -4.03
CA GLU A 481 -9.18 24.41 -5.32
C GLU A 481 -9.59 25.87 -5.47
N GLY A 482 -10.15 26.48 -4.42
CA GLY A 482 -10.49 27.91 -4.44
C GLY A 482 -9.28 28.80 -4.68
N PHE A 483 -8.16 28.51 -4.02
CA PHE A 483 -6.89 29.20 -4.24
C PHE A 483 -6.34 28.99 -5.65
N ALA A 484 -6.40 27.76 -6.18
CA ALA A 484 -5.94 27.45 -7.53
C ALA A 484 -6.69 28.26 -8.60
N ARG A 485 -8.01 28.42 -8.45
CA ARG A 485 -8.85 29.28 -9.34
C ARG A 485 -8.54 30.77 -9.24
N THR A 486 -7.68 31.16 -8.30
CA THR A 486 -7.17 32.52 -8.12
C THR A 486 -5.65 32.58 -8.33
N GLU A 487 -5.10 31.66 -9.12
CA GLU A 487 -3.67 31.59 -9.49
C GLU A 487 -2.73 31.38 -8.29
N ARG A 488 -3.16 30.63 -7.26
CA ARG A 488 -2.37 30.36 -6.04
C ARG A 488 -2.12 28.88 -5.79
N ILE A 489 -0.84 28.52 -5.64
CA ILE A 489 -0.41 27.19 -5.20
C ILE A 489 -0.37 27.16 -3.67
N SER A 490 -1.00 26.17 -3.03
CA SER A 490 -1.22 26.20 -1.57
C SER A 490 -0.67 24.97 -0.81
N ALA A 491 0.05 25.27 0.27
CA ALA A 491 0.48 24.33 1.30
C ALA A 491 -0.15 24.69 2.66
N PHE A 492 -0.28 23.69 3.54
CA PHE A 492 -1.00 23.83 4.80
C PHE A 492 -0.12 23.51 5.99
N ILE A 493 -0.23 24.32 7.04
CA ILE A 493 0.34 24.06 8.37
C ILE A 493 -0.81 23.74 9.33
N ASN A 494 -0.65 22.68 10.12
CA ASN A 494 -1.66 22.29 11.10
C ASN A 494 -1.45 23.03 12.43
N LEU A 495 -2.48 23.70 12.90
CA LEU A 495 -2.48 24.32 14.24
C LEU A 495 -3.12 23.36 15.25
N PHE A 496 -2.34 22.93 16.24
CA PHE A 496 -2.81 22.11 17.35
C PHE A 496 -3.00 22.98 18.60
N ILE A 497 -4.10 22.74 19.33
CA ILE A 497 -4.41 23.52 20.54
C ILE A 497 -3.33 23.26 21.59
N GLY A 498 -2.64 24.31 22.05
CA GLY A 498 -1.63 24.24 23.11
C GLY A 498 -0.25 23.74 22.66
N GLN A 499 0.00 23.60 21.36
CA GLN A 499 1.32 23.23 20.81
C GLN A 499 1.79 24.28 19.81
N SER A 500 3.07 24.65 19.88
CA SER A 500 3.70 25.49 18.86
C SER A 500 3.98 24.68 17.59
N VAL A 501 3.95 25.34 16.44
CA VAL A 501 4.33 24.73 15.16
C VAL A 501 5.85 24.55 15.15
N SER A 502 6.32 23.36 14.75
CA SER A 502 7.75 23.11 14.68
C SER A 502 8.40 23.84 13.50
N LYS A 503 9.63 24.33 13.69
CA LYS A 503 10.45 24.93 12.60
C LYS A 503 10.57 23.97 11.41
N LYS A 504 10.71 22.66 11.67
CA LYS A 504 10.80 21.62 10.62
C LYS A 504 9.55 21.60 9.74
N GLU A 505 8.36 21.66 10.35
CA GLU A 505 7.08 21.66 9.63
C GLU A 505 6.93 22.89 8.74
N ILE A 506 7.30 24.08 9.23
CA ILE A 506 7.30 25.32 8.45
C ILE A 506 8.23 25.20 7.24
N ILE A 507 9.47 24.77 7.46
CA ILE A 507 10.47 24.66 6.40
C ILE A 507 10.07 23.61 5.35
N ASN A 508 9.55 22.47 5.77
CA ASN A 508 9.03 21.46 4.85
C ASN A 508 7.87 22.01 4.00
N ALA A 509 6.96 22.80 4.58
CA ALA A 509 5.86 23.40 3.83
C ALA A 509 6.35 24.42 2.79
N ILE A 510 7.35 25.25 3.14
CA ILE A 510 7.96 26.22 2.21
C ILE A 510 8.72 25.50 1.10
N LEU A 511 9.54 24.50 1.43
CA LEU A 511 10.25 23.68 0.44
C LEU A 511 9.28 22.96 -0.51
N SER A 512 8.14 22.48 0.00
CA SER A 512 7.08 21.90 -0.83
C SER A 512 6.51 22.90 -1.83
N LEU A 513 6.30 24.16 -1.43
CA LEU A 513 5.81 25.22 -2.32
C LEU A 513 6.86 25.59 -3.38
N LEU A 514 8.14 25.67 -3.00
CA LEU A 514 9.23 25.90 -3.93
C LEU A 514 9.37 24.75 -4.94
N GLU A 515 9.24 23.50 -4.50
CA GLU A 515 9.24 22.32 -5.37
C GLU A 515 8.08 22.39 -6.39
N GLN A 516 6.87 22.75 -5.92
CA GLN A 516 5.70 22.97 -6.78
C GLN A 516 5.83 24.19 -7.72
N LYS A 517 6.75 25.12 -7.43
CA LYS A 517 7.13 26.20 -8.36
C LYS A 517 8.16 25.75 -9.40
N GLY A 518 8.75 24.55 -9.23
CA GLY A 518 9.76 23.98 -10.10
C GLY A 518 11.21 24.17 -9.62
N PHE A 519 11.43 24.55 -8.37
CA PHE A 519 12.78 24.53 -7.80
C PHE A 519 13.25 23.09 -7.62
N LEU A 520 14.53 22.84 -7.94
CA LEU A 520 15.16 21.54 -7.78
C LEU A 520 16.26 21.59 -6.72
N LYS A 521 16.51 20.45 -6.10
CA LYS A 521 17.61 20.27 -5.17
C LYS A 521 18.96 20.37 -5.88
N ARG A 522 20.02 20.86 -5.22
CA ARG A 522 21.38 20.87 -5.80
C ARG A 522 21.82 19.50 -6.29
N SER A 523 21.48 18.49 -5.51
CA SER A 523 21.71 17.09 -5.78
C SER A 523 21.20 16.66 -7.18
N TRP A 524 20.23 17.35 -7.80
CA TRP A 524 19.73 17.04 -9.14
C TRP A 524 20.83 16.93 -10.23
N ASN A 525 21.96 17.64 -10.06
CA ASN A 525 23.09 17.57 -10.99
C ASN A 525 23.80 16.19 -11.04
N LYS A 526 23.52 15.29 -10.10
CA LYS A 526 24.08 13.93 -10.05
C LYS A 526 23.32 12.93 -10.92
N ILE A 527 22.19 13.32 -11.50
CA ILE A 527 21.51 12.54 -12.54
C ILE A 527 22.37 12.61 -13.81
N LYS A 528 23.35 11.70 -13.92
CA LYS A 528 24.44 11.73 -14.93
C LYS A 528 24.08 11.05 -16.25
N LEU A 529 22.92 10.40 -16.34
CA LEU A 529 22.52 9.65 -17.55
C LEU A 529 22.10 10.62 -18.67
N PRO A 530 22.85 10.69 -19.79
CA PRO A 530 22.54 11.61 -20.88
C PRO A 530 21.35 11.10 -21.68
N GLY A 531 20.18 11.70 -21.51
CA GLY A 531 18.99 11.32 -22.27
C GLY A 531 17.74 12.12 -21.89
N ILE A 532 16.62 11.75 -22.48
CA ILE A 532 15.29 12.22 -22.09
C ILE A 532 14.65 11.15 -21.22
N ILE A 533 14.34 11.50 -19.97
CA ILE A 533 13.66 10.58 -19.04
C ILE A 533 12.16 10.84 -19.12
N VAL A 534 11.38 9.79 -19.29
CA VAL A 534 9.93 9.85 -19.43
C VAL A 534 9.32 8.95 -18.38
N ASN A 535 8.29 9.43 -17.69
CA ASN A 535 7.52 8.62 -16.76
C ASN A 535 6.04 8.68 -17.10
N LEU A 536 5.38 7.53 -17.10
CA LEU A 536 3.92 7.45 -17.19
C LEU A 536 3.34 7.17 -15.80
N SER A 537 2.37 8.00 -15.40
CA SER A 537 1.58 7.84 -14.17
C SER A 537 0.09 7.77 -14.51
N ILE A 538 -0.69 7.05 -13.70
CA ILE A 538 -2.15 7.00 -13.84
C ILE A 538 -2.78 7.33 -12.48
N GLU A 539 -3.37 8.51 -12.38
CA GLU A 539 -3.98 8.98 -11.14
C GLU A 539 -5.47 8.67 -11.10
N LYS A 540 -5.92 8.01 -10.02
CA LYS A 540 -7.35 7.79 -9.76
C LYS A 540 -7.97 9.08 -9.22
N MET A 541 -8.70 9.79 -10.06
CA MET A 541 -9.33 11.09 -9.77
C MET A 541 -10.67 10.92 -9.04
N SER A 542 -11.47 9.92 -9.43
CA SER A 542 -12.74 9.57 -8.79
C SER A 542 -12.89 8.04 -8.66
N LYS A 543 -14.07 7.55 -8.24
CA LYS A 543 -14.32 6.11 -8.16
C LYS A 543 -14.12 5.40 -9.51
N TYR A 544 -14.50 6.05 -10.61
CA TYR A 544 -14.46 5.48 -11.95
C TYR A 544 -13.57 6.25 -12.91
N ASP A 545 -13.08 7.43 -12.53
CA ASP A 545 -12.30 8.30 -13.42
C ASP A 545 -10.80 8.23 -13.10
N PHE A 546 -10.01 7.98 -14.12
CA PHE A 546 -8.56 7.90 -14.09
C PHE A 546 -7.95 8.90 -15.08
N LEU A 547 -6.80 9.47 -14.71
CA LEU A 547 -6.07 10.44 -15.50
C LEU A 547 -4.64 9.92 -15.78
N PRO A 548 -4.37 9.43 -17.00
CA PRO A 548 -3.02 9.20 -17.47
C PRO A 548 -2.25 10.52 -17.63
N ILE A 549 -0.99 10.53 -17.17
CA ILE A 549 -0.12 11.71 -17.17
C ILE A 549 1.30 11.28 -17.57
N PHE A 550 1.81 11.85 -18.65
CA PHE A 550 3.23 11.76 -18.98
C PHE A 550 4.01 12.87 -18.30
N SER A 551 5.19 12.54 -17.78
CA SER A 551 6.19 13.49 -17.31
C SER A 551 7.44 13.32 -18.16
N LYS A 552 8.03 14.42 -18.63
CA LYS A 552 9.24 14.44 -19.47
C LYS A 552 10.30 15.31 -18.78
N ILE A 553 11.50 14.75 -18.65
CA ILE A 553 12.66 15.40 -18.04
C ILE A 553 13.75 15.52 -19.11
N ASN A 554 14.23 16.75 -19.31
CA ASN A 554 15.38 17.05 -20.17
C ASN A 554 16.35 17.97 -19.41
N GLY A 555 17.35 17.38 -18.76
CA GLY A 555 18.24 18.11 -17.85
C GLY A 555 17.50 18.63 -16.62
N ARG A 556 17.30 19.95 -16.55
CA ARG A 556 16.55 20.61 -15.44
C ARG A 556 15.11 20.96 -15.81
N GLU A 557 14.74 20.79 -17.07
CA GLU A 557 13.37 21.07 -17.52
C GLU A 557 12.48 19.86 -17.28
N ILE A 558 11.38 20.08 -16.56
CA ILE A 558 10.39 19.05 -16.24
C ILE A 558 9.02 19.55 -16.69
N VAL A 559 8.39 18.78 -17.58
CA VAL A 559 7.08 19.11 -18.13
C VAL A 559 6.13 17.91 -18.10
N TYR A 560 4.85 18.18 -18.09
CA TYR A 560 3.76 17.22 -17.91
C TYR A 560 2.74 17.37 -19.04
N LYS A 561 2.22 16.23 -19.53
CA LYS A 561 1.15 16.17 -20.53
C LYS A 561 0.04 15.25 -20.02
N LEU A 562 -1.14 15.83 -19.83
CA LEU A 562 -2.31 15.14 -19.31
C LEU A 562 -3.08 14.53 -20.47
N TYR A 563 -3.74 13.39 -20.23
CA TYR A 563 -4.65 12.81 -21.21
C TYR A 563 -5.74 13.82 -21.60
N GLY A 564 -5.90 14.05 -22.91
CA GLY A 564 -6.84 15.04 -23.46
C GLY A 564 -6.27 16.44 -23.66
N GLN A 565 -4.99 16.67 -23.33
CA GLN A 565 -4.27 17.91 -23.63
C GLN A 565 -3.24 17.70 -24.76
N GLU A 566 -3.11 18.67 -25.66
CA GLU A 566 -2.11 18.65 -26.74
C GLU A 566 -0.74 19.14 -26.26
N GLU A 567 -0.73 20.16 -25.40
CA GLU A 567 0.48 20.87 -24.97
C GLU A 567 1.11 20.27 -23.71
N TRP A 568 2.44 20.46 -23.60
CA TRP A 568 3.21 20.17 -22.40
C TRP A 568 3.23 21.40 -21.48
N GLY A 569 3.00 21.21 -20.18
CA GLY A 569 3.05 22.29 -19.18
C GLY A 569 4.04 22.02 -18.05
N THR A 570 4.53 23.07 -17.41
CA THR A 570 5.27 22.95 -16.14
C THR A 570 4.34 22.54 -14.99
N ILE A 571 4.91 22.04 -13.89
CA ILE A 571 4.10 21.56 -12.76
C ILE A 571 3.16 22.65 -12.20
N ASP A 572 3.61 23.88 -12.05
CA ASP A 572 2.80 25.00 -11.56
C ASP A 572 1.62 25.29 -12.50
N HIS A 573 1.87 25.34 -13.81
CA HIS A 573 0.82 25.47 -14.82
C HIS A 573 -0.20 24.32 -14.73
N THR A 574 0.28 23.08 -14.61
CA THR A 574 -0.58 21.90 -14.49
C THR A 574 -1.45 21.92 -13.23
N LEU A 575 -0.89 22.29 -12.07
CA LEU A 575 -1.62 22.35 -10.79
C LEU A 575 -2.74 23.39 -10.81
N LEU A 576 -2.51 24.54 -11.44
CA LEU A 576 -3.50 25.63 -11.52
C LEU A 576 -4.58 25.35 -12.56
N ASN A 577 -4.25 24.64 -13.65
CA ASN A 577 -5.17 24.37 -14.75
C ASN A 577 -5.87 23.01 -14.69
N ILE A 578 -5.58 22.15 -13.70
CA ILE A 578 -6.22 20.82 -13.61
C ILE A 578 -7.75 20.89 -13.55
N GLY A 579 -8.32 21.95 -12.96
CA GLY A 579 -9.77 22.17 -12.92
C GLY A 579 -10.42 22.34 -14.30
N ASN A 580 -9.63 22.70 -15.32
CA ASN A 580 -10.09 22.81 -16.70
C ASN A 580 -10.04 21.46 -17.45
N ASN A 581 -9.35 20.45 -16.90
CA ASN A 581 -9.30 19.13 -17.50
C ASN A 581 -10.63 18.39 -17.30
N LYS A 582 -11.37 18.21 -18.39
CA LYS A 582 -12.70 17.55 -18.37
C LYS A 582 -12.67 16.11 -18.87
N VAL A 583 -11.53 15.67 -19.38
CA VAL A 583 -11.38 14.37 -20.02
C VAL A 583 -10.70 13.40 -19.06
N PHE A 584 -11.41 12.33 -18.73
CA PHE A 584 -10.92 11.24 -17.88
C PHE A 584 -11.27 9.90 -18.52
N LEU A 585 -10.50 8.87 -18.18
CA LEU A 585 -10.72 7.51 -18.67
C LEU A 585 -11.37 6.65 -17.58
N PRO A 586 -12.38 5.83 -17.91
CA PRO A 586 -12.76 4.70 -17.08
C PRO A 586 -11.60 3.72 -16.91
N GLN A 587 -11.69 2.82 -15.95
CA GLN A 587 -10.79 1.67 -15.94
C GLN A 587 -10.99 0.81 -17.22
N PRO A 588 -9.93 0.44 -17.93
CA PRO A 588 -10.03 -0.46 -19.07
C PRO A 588 -10.61 -1.81 -18.66
N SER A 589 -11.41 -2.40 -19.53
CA SER A 589 -11.97 -3.74 -19.34
C SER A 589 -12.30 -4.39 -20.67
N LYS A 590 -12.51 -5.71 -20.69
CA LYS A 590 -13.00 -6.44 -21.88
C LYS A 590 -14.35 -5.96 -22.43
N ARG A 591 -15.04 -5.06 -21.72
CA ARG A 591 -16.36 -4.52 -22.07
C ARG A 591 -16.30 -3.09 -22.61
N ASN A 592 -15.11 -2.49 -22.72
CA ASN A 592 -14.95 -1.12 -23.22
C ASN A 592 -13.68 -0.98 -24.08
N ASP A 593 -13.68 -0.01 -24.99
CA ASP A 593 -12.55 0.25 -25.88
C ASP A 593 -11.51 1.22 -25.25
N ILE A 594 -11.58 1.44 -23.93
CA ILE A 594 -10.70 2.40 -23.24
C ILE A 594 -9.23 1.97 -23.31
N GLY A 595 -8.98 0.66 -23.32
CA GLY A 595 -7.63 0.14 -23.54
C GLY A 595 -7.04 0.58 -24.88
N VAL A 596 -7.86 0.68 -25.94
CA VAL A 596 -7.42 1.14 -27.27
C VAL A 596 -7.10 2.64 -27.23
N CYS A 597 -7.99 3.47 -26.69
CA CYS A 597 -7.76 4.91 -26.57
C CYS A 597 -6.52 5.23 -25.73
N PHE A 598 -6.33 4.50 -24.63
CA PHE A 598 -5.14 4.64 -23.79
C PHE A 598 -3.86 4.27 -24.53
N LYS A 599 -3.84 3.13 -25.25
CA LYS A 599 -2.68 2.70 -26.04
C LYS A 599 -2.36 3.67 -27.17
N GLN A 600 -3.39 4.27 -27.80
CA GLN A 600 -3.21 5.31 -28.81
C GLN A 600 -2.51 6.54 -28.23
N PHE A 601 -3.01 7.10 -27.12
CA PHE A 601 -2.39 8.24 -26.45
C PHE A 601 -0.93 7.96 -26.04
N MET A 602 -0.68 6.77 -25.48
CA MET A 602 0.66 6.32 -25.11
C MET A 602 1.59 6.25 -26.32
N SER A 603 1.12 5.67 -27.43
CA SER A 603 1.90 5.54 -28.66
C SER A 603 2.21 6.91 -29.27
N GLU A 604 1.20 7.77 -29.46
CA GLU A 604 1.37 9.09 -30.06
C GLU A 604 2.34 9.95 -29.24
N THR A 605 2.21 9.94 -27.91
CA THR A 605 3.07 10.74 -27.02
C THR A 605 4.50 10.20 -27.00
N LEU A 606 4.71 8.89 -26.98
CA LEU A 606 6.07 8.32 -27.00
C LEU A 606 6.76 8.49 -28.37
N VAL A 607 6.00 8.44 -29.47
CA VAL A 607 6.51 8.78 -30.82
C VAL A 607 6.98 10.24 -30.85
N GLU A 608 6.16 11.18 -30.35
CA GLU A 608 6.50 12.60 -30.25
C GLU A 608 7.83 12.80 -29.49
N ILE A 609 7.99 12.16 -28.34
CA ILE A 609 9.20 12.28 -27.51
C ILE A 609 10.42 11.65 -28.19
N SER A 610 10.26 10.47 -28.79
CA SER A 610 11.35 9.78 -29.49
C SER A 610 11.87 10.59 -30.67
N GLN A 611 10.98 11.20 -31.45
CA GLN A 611 11.38 12.11 -32.54
C GLN A 611 12.17 13.31 -32.02
N ASP A 612 11.76 13.91 -30.90
CA ASP A 612 12.47 15.03 -30.28
C ASP A 612 13.82 14.62 -29.67
N ALA A 613 13.92 13.40 -29.15
CA ALA A 613 15.16 12.82 -28.64
C ALA A 613 16.16 12.56 -29.78
N HIS A 614 15.68 11.97 -30.88
CA HIS A 614 16.49 11.72 -32.08
C HIS A 614 17.05 13.01 -32.68
N LYS A 615 16.26 14.10 -32.77
CA LYS A 615 16.74 15.42 -33.20
C LYS A 615 17.89 15.95 -32.33
N GLN A 616 17.92 15.58 -31.05
CA GLN A 616 18.93 15.99 -30.08
C GLN A 616 20.06 14.96 -29.91
N ASN A 617 20.05 13.85 -30.66
CA ASN A 617 20.96 12.72 -30.50
C ASN A 617 20.99 12.20 -29.05
N LYS A 618 19.81 11.98 -28.48
CA LYS A 618 19.60 11.50 -27.10
C LYS A 618 18.78 10.21 -27.10
N GLU A 619 19.07 9.35 -26.14
CA GLU A 619 18.24 8.18 -25.83
C GLU A 619 17.02 8.57 -25.00
N VAL A 620 15.99 7.72 -25.02
CA VAL A 620 14.78 7.87 -24.20
C VAL A 620 14.74 6.77 -23.14
N TYR A 621 14.65 7.14 -21.88
CA TYR A 621 14.45 6.22 -20.75
C TYR A 621 13.00 6.29 -20.29
N PHE A 622 12.23 5.24 -20.56
CA PHE A 622 10.80 5.19 -20.25
C PHE A 622 10.53 4.39 -18.97
N ILE A 623 10.20 5.10 -17.91
CA ILE A 623 9.89 4.56 -16.58
C ILE A 623 8.40 4.27 -16.49
N VAL A 624 8.07 3.03 -16.09
CA VAL A 624 6.69 2.57 -15.95
C VAL A 624 6.52 1.80 -14.64
N ASP A 625 5.46 2.13 -13.91
CA ASP A 625 5.07 1.43 -12.69
C ASP A 625 4.42 0.07 -13.04
N ALA A 626 4.93 -0.99 -12.44
CA ALA A 626 4.40 -2.34 -12.59
C ALA A 626 2.93 -2.47 -12.13
N ASN A 627 2.36 -1.52 -11.39
CA ASN A 627 0.92 -1.42 -11.11
C ASN A 627 0.05 -1.38 -12.37
N MET A 628 0.59 -0.86 -13.47
CA MET A 628 -0.15 -0.74 -14.73
C MET A 628 -0.45 -2.10 -15.38
N ARG A 629 0.22 -3.19 -14.95
CA ARG A 629 0.08 -4.54 -15.51
C ARG A 629 -1.29 -5.19 -15.42
N LYS A 630 -2.15 -4.71 -14.51
CA LYS A 630 -3.46 -5.32 -14.24
C LYS A 630 -4.52 -4.98 -15.27
N TYR A 631 -4.58 -3.72 -15.69
CA TYR A 631 -5.67 -3.20 -16.54
C TYR A 631 -5.18 -2.33 -17.70
N TRP A 632 -3.97 -1.79 -17.63
CA TRP A 632 -3.53 -0.72 -18.55
C TRP A 632 -2.50 -1.22 -19.56
N ILE A 633 -1.50 -1.99 -19.12
CA ILE A 633 -0.39 -2.49 -19.96
C ILE A 633 -0.13 -3.96 -19.58
N GLU A 634 -0.87 -4.89 -20.17
CA GLU A 634 -0.76 -6.33 -19.87
C GLU A 634 0.64 -6.91 -20.16
N GLU A 635 1.39 -6.27 -21.05
CA GLU A 635 2.76 -6.60 -21.42
C GLU A 635 3.75 -6.46 -20.26
N LEU A 636 3.37 -5.75 -19.18
CA LEU A 636 4.15 -5.62 -17.94
C LEU A 636 3.89 -6.75 -16.92
N GLN A 637 3.00 -7.69 -17.21
CA GLN A 637 2.74 -8.84 -16.34
C GLN A 637 4.03 -9.63 -16.10
N ASN A 638 4.22 -10.11 -14.87
CA ASN A 638 5.45 -10.82 -14.48
C ASN A 638 5.73 -12.04 -15.37
N GLU A 639 4.67 -12.70 -15.85
CA GLU A 639 4.76 -13.86 -16.74
C GLU A 639 5.16 -13.51 -18.18
N SER A 640 4.94 -12.26 -18.58
CA SER A 640 5.16 -11.75 -19.94
C SER A 640 6.53 -11.10 -20.13
N VAL A 641 7.19 -10.68 -19.05
CA VAL A 641 8.44 -9.90 -19.12
C VAL A 641 9.68 -10.76 -18.92
N ASN A 642 10.75 -10.44 -19.66
CA ASN A 642 12.07 -11.07 -19.54
C ASN A 642 13.13 -9.96 -19.44
N ILE A 643 14.03 -10.02 -18.47
CA ILE A 643 15.04 -8.95 -18.27
C ILE A 643 15.91 -8.71 -19.51
N LYS A 644 16.15 -9.75 -20.32
CA LYS A 644 17.00 -9.68 -21.51
C LYS A 644 16.30 -9.09 -22.74
N VAL A 645 14.98 -8.91 -22.72
CA VAL A 645 14.19 -8.49 -23.87
C VAL A 645 13.29 -7.33 -23.48
N SER A 646 13.34 -6.24 -24.24
CA SER A 646 12.42 -5.12 -24.03
C SER A 646 10.98 -5.55 -24.29
N PRO A 647 10.03 -5.29 -23.38
CA PRO A 647 8.62 -5.65 -23.59
C PRO A 647 8.01 -4.82 -24.72
N GLU A 648 7.19 -5.45 -25.56
CA GLU A 648 6.53 -4.79 -26.70
C GLU A 648 5.28 -3.99 -26.23
N ILE A 649 5.50 -2.91 -25.49
CA ILE A 649 4.42 -2.06 -24.97
C ILE A 649 3.72 -1.28 -26.11
N ILE A 650 4.47 -0.94 -27.17
CA ILE A 650 3.94 -0.33 -28.40
C ILE A 650 4.24 -1.28 -29.57
N PRO A 651 3.21 -1.79 -30.26
CA PRO A 651 3.40 -2.65 -31.42
C PRO A 651 4.22 -1.95 -32.52
N ASN A 652 5.20 -2.64 -33.09
CA ASN A 652 6.04 -2.16 -34.20
C ASN A 652 6.89 -0.90 -33.93
N PHE A 653 7.08 -0.50 -32.66
CA PHE A 653 7.97 0.59 -32.30
C PHE A 653 9.35 0.03 -31.95
N LYS A 654 10.39 0.33 -32.74
CA LYS A 654 11.74 -0.22 -32.56
C LYS A 654 12.83 0.85 -32.38
N GLU A 655 13.71 0.54 -31.42
CA GLU A 655 15.14 0.86 -31.25
C GLU A 655 15.61 2.05 -30.39
N ASP A 656 14.79 3.07 -30.07
CA ASP A 656 15.29 4.26 -29.34
C ASP A 656 14.78 4.45 -27.89
N ILE A 657 13.95 3.53 -27.38
CA ILE A 657 13.35 3.65 -26.03
C ILE A 657 13.80 2.49 -25.11
N ASN A 658 14.51 2.84 -24.05
CA ASN A 658 14.90 1.95 -22.97
C ASN A 658 13.80 1.88 -21.92
N ILE A 659 13.10 0.74 -21.82
CA ILE A 659 11.99 0.55 -20.89
C ILE A 659 12.51 0.12 -19.53
N ILE A 660 12.10 0.84 -18.48
CA ILE A 660 12.48 0.61 -17.10
C ILE A 660 11.20 0.36 -16.30
N ARG A 661 11.07 -0.85 -15.76
CA ARG A 661 9.98 -1.16 -14.84
C ARG A 661 10.42 -0.91 -13.40
N ILE A 662 9.60 -0.18 -12.67
CA ILE A 662 9.71 -0.06 -11.22
C ILE A 662 8.54 -0.77 -10.55
N ASN A 663 8.77 -1.42 -9.42
CA ASN A 663 7.72 -2.17 -8.71
C ASN A 663 7.84 -1.97 -7.20
N THR A 664 6.70 -1.64 -6.58
CA THR A 664 6.52 -1.48 -5.13
C THR A 664 5.35 -2.31 -4.60
N ASN A 665 4.80 -3.19 -5.45
CA ASN A 665 3.63 -3.97 -5.13
C ASN A 665 3.95 -5.11 -4.17
N SER A 666 2.89 -5.77 -3.68
CA SER A 666 3.01 -6.86 -2.72
C SER A 666 3.84 -8.04 -3.21
N ASP A 667 4.06 -8.18 -4.52
CA ASP A 667 4.94 -9.19 -5.11
C ASP A 667 6.44 -8.90 -4.99
N VAL A 668 6.83 -7.70 -4.55
CA VAL A 668 8.22 -7.39 -4.18
C VAL A 668 8.51 -8.00 -2.79
N PRO A 669 9.57 -8.82 -2.63
CA PRO A 669 9.91 -9.44 -1.36
C PRO A 669 10.25 -8.45 -0.24
N ASN A 670 9.93 -8.84 1.00
CA ASN A 670 10.51 -8.22 2.19
C ASN A 670 12.00 -8.58 2.30
N TYR A 671 12.76 -7.86 3.12
CA TYR A 671 14.21 -8.05 3.19
C TYR A 671 14.80 -7.93 4.60
N ILE A 672 16.03 -8.43 4.73
CA ILE A 672 16.96 -8.20 5.83
C ILE A 672 18.31 -7.78 5.23
N VAL A 673 18.97 -6.77 5.80
CA VAL A 673 20.35 -6.41 5.44
C VAL A 673 21.27 -6.99 6.50
N ARG A 674 22.24 -7.82 6.08
CA ARG A 674 23.22 -8.44 6.98
C ARG A 674 24.47 -7.57 7.14
N ASP A 675 25.18 -7.78 8.25
CA ASP A 675 26.37 -7.03 8.66
C ASP A 675 26.12 -5.52 8.83
N GLN A 676 24.98 -5.16 9.40
CA GLN A 676 24.54 -3.78 9.52
C GLN A 676 24.87 -3.15 10.89
N GLU A 677 25.59 -2.03 10.88
CA GLU A 677 25.37 -0.96 11.87
C GLU A 677 24.18 -0.14 11.36
N TYR A 678 23.05 -0.13 12.09
CA TYR A 678 21.86 0.58 11.62
C TYR A 678 22.08 2.10 11.70
N VAL A 679 22.59 2.66 10.61
CA VAL A 679 22.64 4.11 10.41
C VAL A 679 21.30 4.61 9.88
N MET A 680 20.71 5.57 10.60
CA MET A 680 19.43 6.19 10.28
C MET A 680 19.46 6.90 8.92
N ASP A 681 18.33 6.90 8.20
CA ASP A 681 18.11 7.63 6.95
C ASP A 681 19.03 7.24 5.76
N GLU A 682 19.66 6.07 5.84
CA GLU A 682 20.48 5.56 4.74
C GLU A 682 19.66 4.77 3.71
N THR A 683 19.82 5.18 2.45
CA THR A 683 19.28 4.50 1.27
C THR A 683 20.40 3.71 0.62
N ARG A 684 20.12 2.49 0.16
CA ARG A 684 21.11 1.60 -0.45
C ARG A 684 20.55 0.99 -1.73
N LEU A 685 21.46 0.55 -2.60
CA LEU A 685 21.13 -0.17 -3.83
C LEU A 685 21.83 -1.52 -3.83
N PHE A 686 21.09 -2.57 -4.18
CA PHE A 686 21.58 -3.93 -4.28
C PHE A 686 21.23 -4.53 -5.64
N VAL A 687 22.00 -5.53 -6.07
CA VAL A 687 21.77 -6.26 -7.32
C VAL A 687 21.80 -7.76 -7.05
N ASP A 688 20.85 -8.48 -7.63
CA ASP A 688 20.82 -9.94 -7.55
C ASP A 688 21.60 -10.61 -8.69
N GLN A 689 21.70 -11.94 -8.67
CA GLN A 689 22.42 -12.70 -9.70
C GLN A 689 21.78 -12.62 -11.10
N MET A 690 20.50 -12.26 -11.21
CA MET A 690 19.81 -12.04 -12.49
C MET A 690 20.05 -10.64 -13.06
N GLY A 691 20.57 -9.72 -12.25
CA GLY A 691 20.75 -8.31 -12.59
C GLY A 691 19.48 -7.48 -12.39
N ILE A 692 18.61 -7.88 -11.47
CA ILE A 692 17.48 -7.09 -10.96
C ILE A 692 17.98 -6.29 -9.75
N TYR A 693 17.59 -5.02 -9.69
CA TYR A 693 18.08 -4.10 -8.68
C TYR A 693 17.02 -3.83 -7.61
N TYR A 694 17.48 -3.65 -6.38
CA TYR A 694 16.64 -3.38 -5.21
C TYR A 694 17.14 -2.13 -4.50
N SER A 695 16.36 -1.07 -4.56
CA SER A 695 16.61 0.16 -3.80
C SER A 695 15.89 0.06 -2.45
N THR A 696 16.64 0.08 -1.36
CA THR A 696 16.13 -0.08 0.00
C THR A 696 16.30 1.20 0.79
N ALA A 697 15.35 1.50 1.68
CA ALA A 697 15.50 2.54 2.68
C ALA A 697 14.80 2.16 3.98
N ALA A 698 15.21 2.84 5.05
CA ALA A 698 14.70 2.62 6.38
C ALA A 698 14.49 4.01 7.03
N TYR A 699 13.23 4.39 7.32
CA TYR A 699 12.88 5.72 7.83
C TYR A 699 12.33 5.70 9.25
N GLU A 700 12.70 6.69 10.06
CA GLU A 700 12.22 6.82 11.44
C GLU A 700 10.71 7.06 11.51
N LEU A 701 10.01 6.34 12.40
CA LEU A 701 8.55 6.40 12.49
C LEU A 701 7.99 7.27 13.62
N ASN A 702 8.79 7.85 14.52
CA ASN A 702 8.43 8.86 15.55
C ASN A 702 9.47 8.95 16.69
N CYS A 703 10.35 7.97 16.80
CA CYS A 703 11.38 7.85 17.84
C CYS A 703 12.62 7.13 17.28
N ASN A 704 13.82 7.54 17.72
CA ASN A 704 15.14 7.14 17.20
C ASN A 704 15.46 5.63 17.20
N GLU A 705 14.52 4.76 17.58
CA GLU A 705 14.68 3.32 17.71
C GLU A 705 13.74 2.51 16.78
N ILE A 706 12.75 3.15 16.13
CA ILE A 706 11.76 2.43 15.28
C ILE A 706 11.85 2.94 13.85
N VAL A 707 12.02 2.00 12.92
CA VAL A 707 12.29 2.29 11.51
C VAL A 707 11.35 1.51 10.60
N GLN A 708 10.75 2.17 9.62
CA GLN A 708 10.00 1.54 8.55
C GLN A 708 10.91 1.22 7.36
N GLN A 709 11.03 -0.07 7.04
CA GLN A 709 11.70 -0.58 5.87
C GLN A 709 10.82 -0.39 4.62
N HIS A 710 11.48 -0.01 3.55
CA HIS A 710 10.89 0.06 2.23
C HIS A 710 11.84 -0.54 1.21
N ILE A 711 11.28 -1.10 0.14
CA ILE A 711 12.02 -1.67 -0.99
C ILE A 711 11.33 -1.30 -2.31
N LEU A 712 12.15 -1.00 -3.31
CA LEU A 712 11.76 -0.74 -4.69
C LEU A 712 12.54 -1.70 -5.60
N GLU A 713 11.83 -2.52 -6.37
CA GLU A 713 12.42 -3.33 -7.43
C GLU A 713 12.56 -2.48 -8.71
N VAL A 714 13.72 -2.55 -9.37
CA VAL A 714 14.03 -1.84 -10.62
C VAL A 714 14.57 -2.84 -11.65
N ILE A 715 13.90 -2.90 -12.80
CA ILE A 715 14.25 -3.78 -13.93
C ILE A 715 14.36 -2.94 -15.21
N PRO A 716 15.58 -2.54 -15.62
CA PRO A 716 15.83 -2.02 -16.95
C PRO A 716 15.90 -3.19 -17.96
N PHE A 717 14.99 -3.20 -18.94
CA PHE A 717 14.85 -4.30 -19.89
C PHE A 717 15.74 -4.15 -21.12
N GLY A 718 16.25 -5.27 -21.64
CA GLY A 718 16.92 -5.31 -22.95
C GLY A 718 18.31 -4.66 -23.02
N VAL A 719 18.79 -4.07 -21.91
CA VAL A 719 20.08 -3.39 -21.83
C VAL A 719 21.21 -4.27 -21.28
N LYS A 720 22.46 -3.91 -21.60
CA LYS A 720 23.67 -4.59 -21.12
C LYS A 720 23.87 -4.35 -19.61
N SER A 721 24.66 -5.20 -18.95
CA SER A 721 24.83 -5.16 -17.48
C SER A 721 25.36 -3.84 -16.95
N GLU A 722 26.38 -3.27 -17.60
CA GLU A 722 27.01 -2.00 -17.19
C GLU A 722 26.02 -0.82 -17.29
N GLU A 723 25.30 -0.74 -18.40
CA GLU A 723 24.26 0.25 -18.64
C GLU A 723 23.09 0.10 -17.67
N ARG A 724 22.71 -1.15 -17.35
CA ARG A 724 21.66 -1.47 -16.39
C ARG A 724 21.98 -0.94 -14.99
N GLU A 725 23.25 -1.06 -14.58
CA GLU A 725 23.70 -0.55 -13.28
C GLU A 725 23.57 0.97 -13.20
N GLU A 726 24.01 1.69 -14.24
CA GLU A 726 23.89 3.15 -14.29
C GLU A 726 22.43 3.60 -14.28
N ILE A 727 21.55 2.92 -15.03
CA ILE A 727 20.11 3.19 -15.02
C ILE A 727 19.53 2.94 -13.62
N ALA A 728 19.91 1.84 -12.96
CA ALA A 728 19.43 1.54 -11.61
C ALA A 728 19.92 2.58 -10.58
N LYS A 729 21.17 3.05 -10.67
CA LYS A 729 21.70 4.16 -9.85
C LYS A 729 20.91 5.45 -10.07
N MET A 730 20.57 5.77 -11.31
CA MET A 730 19.74 6.93 -11.63
C MET A 730 18.34 6.83 -10.99
N ILE A 731 17.66 5.69 -11.13
CA ILE A 731 16.33 5.49 -10.53
C ILE A 731 16.41 5.56 -9.00
N HIS A 732 17.39 4.87 -8.39
CA HIS A 732 17.64 4.94 -6.96
C HIS A 732 17.78 6.38 -6.49
N TYR A 733 18.58 7.18 -7.20
CA TYR A 733 18.80 8.59 -6.89
C TYR A 733 17.52 9.44 -7.02
N MET A 734 16.77 9.26 -8.12
CA MET A 734 15.51 9.96 -8.37
C MET A 734 14.40 9.62 -7.36
N CYS A 735 14.47 8.47 -6.70
CA CYS A 735 13.52 8.08 -5.66
C CYS A 735 13.97 8.55 -4.28
N CYS A 736 15.26 8.53 -3.99
CA CYS A 736 15.77 8.72 -2.63
C CYS A 736 16.27 10.14 -2.35
N LYS A 737 16.75 10.89 -3.36
CA LYS A 737 17.61 12.07 -3.14
C LYS A 737 17.20 13.33 -3.88
N SER A 738 16.19 13.27 -4.75
CA SER A 738 15.81 14.41 -5.60
C SER A 738 14.69 15.30 -5.06
N THR A 739 13.95 14.88 -4.03
CA THR A 739 12.93 15.76 -3.42
C THR A 739 13.56 16.80 -2.50
N LEU A 740 12.92 17.98 -2.43
CA LEU A 740 13.28 19.01 -1.45
C LEU A 740 12.82 18.65 -0.03
N LEU A 741 11.89 17.72 0.13
CA LEU A 741 11.36 17.31 1.41
C LEU A 741 12.34 16.42 2.19
N SER A 742 12.30 16.52 3.52
CA SER A 742 13.08 15.67 4.41
C SER A 742 12.55 14.23 4.49
N GLU A 743 11.24 14.06 4.30
CA GLU A 743 10.60 12.74 4.19
C GLU A 743 10.87 12.14 2.80
N GLN A 744 11.81 11.21 2.74
CA GLN A 744 12.16 10.51 1.51
C GLN A 744 11.13 9.40 1.27
N ASN A 745 10.48 9.39 0.11
CA ASN A 745 9.57 8.32 -0.28
C ASN A 745 10.21 7.53 -1.42
N ILE A 746 10.89 6.43 -1.10
CA ILE A 746 11.59 5.64 -2.12
C ILE A 746 10.66 5.02 -3.17
N HIS A 747 9.35 5.06 -2.96
CA HIS A 747 8.38 4.42 -3.84
C HIS A 747 8.11 5.21 -5.11
N ASN A 748 8.56 6.46 -5.20
CA ASN A 748 8.24 7.35 -6.31
C ASN A 748 9.47 8.11 -6.76
N THR A 749 9.69 8.16 -8.07
CA THR A 749 10.58 9.17 -8.64
C THR A 749 10.05 10.57 -8.34
N HIS A 750 10.90 11.60 -8.38
CA HIS A 750 10.48 12.99 -8.17
C HIS A 750 9.23 13.38 -8.99
N VAL A 751 9.18 13.02 -10.27
CA VAL A 751 8.03 13.33 -11.14
C VAL A 751 6.76 12.58 -10.75
N MET A 752 6.86 11.34 -10.28
CA MET A 752 5.71 10.61 -9.73
C MET A 752 5.19 11.25 -8.44
N HIS A 753 6.09 11.74 -7.58
CA HIS A 753 5.71 12.49 -6.39
C HIS A 753 4.95 13.78 -6.75
N MET A 754 5.43 14.54 -7.73
CA MET A 754 4.73 15.73 -8.24
C MET A 754 3.37 15.40 -8.84
N VAL A 755 3.25 14.32 -9.61
CA VAL A 755 1.96 13.89 -10.19
C VAL A 755 0.92 13.59 -9.10
N LYS A 756 1.32 12.97 -7.99
CA LYS A 756 0.41 12.72 -6.85
C LYS A 756 -0.16 13.99 -6.24
N LEU A 757 0.55 15.13 -6.35
CA LEU A 757 0.05 16.42 -5.89
C LEU A 757 -1.09 16.95 -6.76
N ILE A 758 -1.11 16.65 -8.06
CA ILE A 758 -2.16 17.10 -9.01
C ILE A 758 -3.56 16.71 -8.51
N LYS A 759 -3.70 15.49 -7.99
CA LYS A 759 -4.96 15.01 -7.42
C LYS A 759 -5.46 15.88 -6.28
N ASN A 760 -4.58 16.45 -5.46
CA ASN A 760 -4.96 17.30 -4.32
C ASN A 760 -5.65 18.60 -4.73
N TYR A 761 -5.44 19.04 -5.97
CA TYR A 761 -6.05 20.23 -6.57
C TYR A 761 -7.42 19.95 -7.20
N THR A 762 -7.88 18.70 -7.11
CA THR A 762 -9.22 18.29 -7.54
C THR A 762 -10.05 17.81 -6.36
N THR A 763 -11.32 18.19 -6.34
CA THR A 763 -12.26 17.99 -5.23
C THR A 763 -13.33 16.95 -5.54
N ASP A 764 -13.25 16.24 -6.68
CA ASP A 764 -14.24 15.22 -7.11
C ASP A 764 -13.94 13.81 -6.61
N ILE A 765 -13.03 13.67 -5.65
CA ILE A 765 -12.77 12.39 -4.99
C ILE A 765 -13.98 12.07 -4.10
N ASP A 766 -14.81 11.12 -4.56
CA ASP A 766 -15.91 10.57 -3.77
C ASP A 766 -15.30 9.88 -2.52
N SER A 767 -15.31 10.59 -1.38
CA SER A 767 -14.85 10.09 -0.07
C SER A 767 -15.73 8.96 0.51
N ARG A 768 -16.66 8.44 -0.31
CA ARG A 768 -17.61 7.38 0.04
C ARG A 768 -17.05 5.97 -0.10
N GLU A 769 -15.82 5.80 -0.60
CA GLU A 769 -15.16 4.51 -0.49
C GLU A 769 -14.90 4.23 1.00
N PHE A 770 -15.66 3.28 1.56
CA PHE A 770 -15.27 2.64 2.81
C PHE A 770 -13.87 2.06 2.56
N LYS A 771 -12.83 2.67 3.14
CA LYS A 771 -11.50 2.08 3.09
C LYS A 771 -11.58 0.77 3.85
N GLU A 772 -11.35 -0.33 3.13
CA GLU A 772 -11.17 -1.62 3.78
C GLU A 772 -9.91 -1.55 4.64
N PHE A 773 -9.94 -2.22 5.80
CA PHE A 773 -8.77 -2.42 6.64
C PHE A 773 -7.67 -3.09 5.81
N SER A 774 -6.52 -2.45 5.69
CA SER A 774 -5.28 -3.13 5.34
C SER A 774 -4.76 -3.78 6.62
N ASP A 775 -4.58 -5.11 6.59
CA ASP A 775 -4.08 -5.89 7.72
C ASP A 775 -2.68 -5.37 8.12
N GLU A 776 -2.61 -4.64 9.24
CA GLU A 776 -1.37 -4.09 9.80
C GLU A 776 -0.56 -5.24 10.41
N LEU A 777 0.21 -5.90 9.54
CA LEU A 777 1.34 -6.73 9.93
C LEU A 777 2.58 -5.85 9.91
N ASP A 778 3.26 -5.69 11.05
CA ASP A 778 4.48 -4.88 11.20
C ASP A 778 5.71 -5.57 10.56
N ALA A 779 5.55 -6.30 9.46
CA ALA A 779 6.66 -7.01 8.80
C ALA A 779 7.71 -6.06 8.20
N ASP A 780 7.32 -4.81 7.96
CA ASP A 780 8.18 -3.75 7.44
C ASP A 780 8.60 -2.76 8.52
N VAL A 781 8.24 -2.97 9.80
CA VAL A 781 8.64 -2.09 10.90
C VAL A 781 9.65 -2.80 11.78
N ILE A 782 10.80 -2.19 11.96
CA ILE A 782 11.96 -2.76 12.65
C ILE A 782 12.28 -1.93 13.88
N ILE A 783 12.64 -2.61 14.97
CA ILE A 783 13.23 -2.00 16.16
C ILE A 783 14.76 -2.11 16.05
N LEU A 784 15.45 -0.97 16.14
CA LEU A 784 16.90 -0.89 16.18
C LEU A 784 17.39 -1.32 17.56
N GLU A 785 18.18 -2.38 17.60
CA GLU A 785 18.85 -2.81 18.81
C GLU A 785 20.11 -1.95 18.99
N LYS A 786 20.22 -1.26 20.13
CA LYS A 786 21.51 -0.72 20.56
C LYS A 786 22.41 -1.90 20.89
N GLU A 787 23.67 -1.88 20.48
CA GLU A 787 24.62 -2.87 20.98
C GLU A 787 24.56 -2.84 22.51
N ASP A 788 24.15 -3.95 23.11
CA ASP A 788 24.44 -4.19 24.51
C ASP A 788 25.96 -4.08 24.62
N ALA A 789 26.42 -3.04 25.32
CA ALA A 789 27.79 -3.00 25.77
C ALA A 789 28.02 -4.34 26.47
N LEU A 790 28.81 -5.20 25.83
CA LEU A 790 29.30 -6.45 26.41
C LEU A 790 29.95 -6.08 27.74
N ILE A 791 29.18 -6.11 28.82
CA ILE A 791 29.72 -6.21 30.16
C ILE A 791 30.22 -7.64 30.22
N LEU A 792 31.46 -7.82 29.77
CA LEU A 792 32.29 -8.94 30.19
C LEU A 792 32.31 -8.92 31.72
N ILE A 793 31.54 -9.82 32.34
CA ILE A 793 31.66 -10.17 33.76
C ILE A 793 32.69 -11.29 33.87
#